data_AF-A0A5B8Z5C5-F1
#
_entry.id   AF-A0A5B8Z5C5-F1
#
_cell.length_a   1.000
_cell.length_b   1.000
_cell.length_c   1.000
_cell.angle_alpha   90.00
_cell.angle_beta   90.00
_cell.angle_gamma   90.00
#
_symmetry.space_group_name_H-M   'P 1'
#
loop_
_entity.id
_entity.type
_entity.pdbx_description
1 polymer ?
#
loop_
_entity_poly.entity_id
_entity_poly.type
_entity_poly.pdbx_seq_one_letter_code
_entity_poly.pdbx_strand_id
1 'polypeptide(L)'
;MTIDKKFISKRYYETLIEGIDHVHPIQILGNMYMDEQQEEVSELSFIRFAQGEVYFHNRDYEAAIFKWENITNELEPWAKKNMADAYFELAQLSTAEDIYKSIQTDSDVLKTEVLLQLFRIYVARGKLDLAVERIKEAVYFNPDYRNVTEIAKEFFEEHQDWKNAIELAVNESVRTGDIAWFDTLLSYVEQERTKKTEPNYFNEALVELFKLDLARFERLSGAFWNNYRNGDLYISWIKEFNHILLHLESGNDHTWRDLSALYYDSYFDFINGKYLIRELAHLIPNHLTNWVKITDSKHALITAASTLAWSEIFTNSIDPSTLNTVENMVNRSTRYHGGLDDGFKLFESVLSWAKLNGIEIGKRFEWMVHELLDLRASHVLITGVAGNSKSNFINAVLEEKVVNESISSTVMFKDDDFIEMKEITDEGIRVISDVADAENITQTMILSKKPISFLGENEIAFIDTPPITGLNRFKNDAFQYLQLADSLLFVLNPDSSFTEEELEIVVKIRDQASDLPIHFLLNGMDSNDFTQEIIDNTVSRVNTYFPKSKVFAFSGRDDQYALASFLKAMNNSRELEEERIAKVQHYVRKTIKYLLERRVEIENGYIESIKWNENLVTKINGATHQLSDLEEEKTRIIKRSFTKIKDDIKQELLEDIPRILGSCSELITEDSDFAKIHIKLNDEMNHRISKHIEEAVMPRFQRAINHWIVEANNEFEQGQGFLNEMSTGFNDLYEEDKLVLACDFRVLDDWRRDADRMTRGSVQLEKVNILNRFSPSQFLLKSAGKLLGALQQNNAMLHNKYKQFVENEDYREVADSISNQFFHGFELFEKALDRDVSMFFSHPLAELKAAMDESLKEIEDHKESLKEMRTNPETYRDPITLFQLKLLQIEWMTSAGEGAYQYR
;
A
#
# COMPACT_ATOMS: atom_id res chain seq x y z
N MET A 1 54.41 -26.91 -50.51
CA MET A 1 54.62 -26.42 -49.12
C MET A 1 55.24 -25.04 -49.22
N THR A 2 54.70 -24.01 -48.54
CA THR A 2 55.29 -22.65 -48.59
C THR A 2 56.62 -22.61 -47.85
N ILE A 3 57.47 -21.62 -48.18
CA ILE A 3 58.79 -21.47 -47.54
C ILE A 3 58.66 -21.22 -46.03
N ASP A 4 57.65 -20.46 -45.60
CA ASP A 4 57.41 -20.22 -44.17
C ASP A 4 57.08 -21.50 -43.41
N LYS A 5 56.34 -22.44 -44.01
CA LYS A 5 56.09 -23.75 -43.39
C LYS A 5 57.38 -24.54 -43.18
N LYS A 6 58.34 -24.41 -44.10
CA LYS A 6 59.69 -24.99 -43.95
C LYS A 6 60.45 -24.31 -42.81
N PHE A 7 60.44 -22.97 -42.71
CA PHE A 7 61.08 -22.27 -41.60
C PHE A 7 60.50 -22.61 -40.24
N ILE A 8 59.16 -22.63 -40.11
CA ILE A 8 58.54 -22.90 -38.81
C ILE A 8 58.81 -24.34 -38.34
N SER A 9 58.78 -25.31 -39.26
CA SER A 9 59.05 -26.72 -38.95
C SER A 9 60.55 -27.05 -38.89
N LYS A 10 61.42 -26.05 -39.09
CA LYS A 10 62.88 -26.20 -39.19
C LYS A 10 63.29 -27.20 -40.27
N ARG A 11 62.69 -27.10 -41.45
CA ARG A 11 62.88 -28.00 -42.60
C ARG A 11 63.34 -27.23 -43.85
N TYR A 12 63.91 -26.05 -43.68
CA TYR A 12 64.54 -25.36 -44.80
C TYR A 12 65.69 -26.18 -45.39
N TYR A 13 66.46 -26.91 -44.56
CA TYR A 13 67.54 -27.77 -45.05
C TYR A 13 67.12 -28.77 -46.13
N GLU A 14 65.86 -29.21 -46.15
CA GLU A 14 65.30 -30.10 -47.16
C GLU A 14 65.30 -29.47 -48.57
N THR A 15 65.28 -28.13 -48.70
CA THR A 15 65.38 -27.44 -50.01
C THR A 15 66.78 -27.55 -50.61
N LEU A 16 67.81 -27.65 -49.77
CA LEU A 16 69.21 -27.66 -50.18
C LEU A 16 69.70 -29.07 -50.54
N ILE A 17 69.02 -30.10 -50.04
CA ILE A 17 69.36 -31.51 -50.26
C ILE A 17 68.34 -32.25 -51.14
N GLU A 18 67.37 -31.51 -51.70
CA GLU A 18 66.30 -32.06 -52.54
C GLU A 18 66.90 -32.80 -53.75
N GLY A 19 66.57 -34.09 -53.90
CA GLY A 19 67.10 -34.95 -54.96
C GLY A 19 68.37 -35.75 -54.62
N ILE A 20 68.87 -35.68 -53.37
CA ILE A 20 70.00 -36.48 -52.88
C ILE A 20 69.51 -37.53 -51.87
N ASP A 21 69.34 -38.77 -52.32
CA ASP A 21 68.91 -39.88 -51.46
C ASP A 21 70.10 -40.65 -50.84
N HIS A 22 69.90 -41.19 -49.63
CA HIS A 22 70.82 -42.08 -48.90
C HIS A 22 72.12 -41.49 -48.31
N VAL A 23 72.24 -40.16 -48.17
CA VAL A 23 73.35 -39.51 -47.45
C VAL A 23 72.81 -38.66 -46.30
N HIS A 24 73.47 -38.67 -45.14
CA HIS A 24 73.01 -37.91 -43.99
C HIS A 24 73.08 -36.40 -44.27
N PRO A 25 72.03 -35.60 -43.95
CA PRO A 25 71.98 -34.16 -44.26
C PRO A 25 73.21 -33.36 -43.82
N ILE A 26 73.79 -33.72 -42.67
CA ILE A 26 74.99 -33.06 -42.13
C ILE A 26 76.23 -33.18 -43.04
N GLN A 27 76.38 -34.31 -43.75
CA GLN A 27 77.50 -34.56 -44.63
C GLN A 27 77.35 -33.76 -45.92
N ILE A 28 76.13 -33.69 -46.46
CA ILE A 28 75.81 -32.90 -47.65
C ILE A 28 76.03 -31.42 -47.35
N LEU A 29 75.39 -30.90 -46.30
CA LEU A 29 75.51 -29.49 -45.91
C LEU A 29 76.93 -29.12 -45.45
N GLY A 30 77.71 -30.08 -44.94
CA GLY A 30 79.11 -29.90 -44.60
C GLY A 30 80.01 -29.74 -45.82
N ASN A 31 79.78 -30.54 -46.87
CA ASN A 31 80.47 -30.39 -48.15
C ASN A 31 80.09 -29.08 -48.84
N MET A 32 78.79 -28.76 -48.92
CA MET A 32 78.32 -27.48 -49.47
C MET A 32 78.95 -26.27 -48.76
N TYR A 33 79.13 -26.36 -47.44
CA TYR A 33 79.81 -25.31 -46.68
C TYR A 33 81.28 -25.15 -47.09
N MET A 34 82.01 -26.25 -47.29
CA MET A 34 83.42 -26.20 -47.69
C MET A 34 83.59 -25.70 -49.12
N ASP A 35 82.64 -26.00 -50.00
CA ASP A 35 82.62 -25.53 -51.38
C ASP A 35 82.34 -24.02 -51.42
N GLU A 36 81.29 -23.55 -50.75
CA GLU A 36 80.91 -22.12 -50.67
C GLU A 36 82.00 -21.26 -49.99
N GLN A 37 82.76 -21.82 -49.04
CA GLN A 37 83.85 -21.11 -48.38
C GLN A 37 85.06 -20.84 -49.31
N GLN A 38 85.17 -21.55 -50.43
CA GLN A 38 86.26 -21.35 -51.41
C GLN A 38 85.97 -20.23 -52.42
N GLU A 39 84.75 -19.71 -52.45
CA GLU A 39 84.33 -18.60 -53.31
C GLU A 39 84.93 -17.25 -52.86
N GLU A 40 85.18 -16.33 -53.79
CA GLU A 40 85.76 -15.00 -53.49
C GLU A 40 84.86 -14.14 -52.59
N VAL A 41 83.54 -14.35 -52.66
CA VAL A 41 82.52 -13.74 -51.79
C VAL A 41 81.58 -14.83 -51.32
N SER A 42 81.92 -15.48 -50.21
CA SER A 42 81.15 -16.60 -49.65
C SER A 42 79.86 -16.15 -48.96
N GLU A 43 78.69 -16.72 -49.30
CA GLU A 43 77.42 -16.48 -48.60
C GLU A 43 76.99 -17.71 -47.79
N LEU A 44 77.59 -17.87 -46.61
CA LEU A 44 77.40 -19.06 -45.78
C LEU A 44 76.08 -19.08 -44.99
N SER A 45 75.34 -17.98 -44.94
CA SER A 45 74.17 -17.80 -44.08
C SER A 45 73.07 -18.84 -44.35
N PHE A 46 72.76 -19.13 -45.61
CA PHE A 46 71.75 -20.13 -46.00
C PHE A 46 72.14 -21.55 -45.58
N ILE A 47 73.41 -21.91 -45.76
CA ILE A 47 73.96 -23.22 -45.39
C ILE A 47 74.00 -23.36 -43.86
N ARG A 48 74.42 -22.31 -43.15
CA ARG A 48 74.42 -22.27 -41.68
C ARG A 48 73.01 -22.38 -41.11
N PHE A 49 72.04 -21.71 -41.72
CA PHE A 49 70.64 -21.81 -41.33
C PHE A 49 70.15 -23.26 -41.37
N ALA A 50 70.38 -23.94 -42.50
CA ALA A 50 70.05 -25.35 -42.70
C ALA A 50 70.82 -26.30 -41.77
N GLN A 51 72.12 -26.08 -41.55
CA GLN A 51 72.91 -26.86 -40.60
C GLN A 51 72.33 -26.74 -39.19
N GLY A 52 71.97 -25.53 -38.75
CA GLY A 52 71.38 -25.29 -37.43
C GLY A 52 70.07 -26.05 -37.23
N GLU A 53 69.20 -26.11 -38.25
CA GLU A 53 67.97 -26.91 -38.20
C GLU A 53 68.23 -28.41 -38.00
N VAL A 54 69.23 -28.97 -38.70
CA VAL A 54 69.61 -30.38 -38.55
C VAL A 54 70.12 -30.66 -37.13
N TYR A 55 70.94 -29.78 -36.56
CA TYR A 55 71.39 -29.93 -35.16
C TYR A 55 70.23 -29.83 -34.17
N PHE A 56 69.31 -28.89 -34.39
CA PHE A 56 68.12 -28.73 -33.55
C PHE A 56 67.25 -30.00 -33.52
N HIS A 57 67.00 -30.63 -34.66
CA HIS A 57 66.24 -31.89 -34.73
C HIS A 57 66.94 -33.05 -34.02
N ASN A 58 68.27 -33.02 -33.93
CA ASN A 58 69.07 -33.98 -33.18
C ASN A 58 69.26 -33.59 -31.70
N ARG A 59 68.55 -32.55 -31.22
CA ARG A 59 68.59 -32.03 -29.84
C ARG A 59 69.95 -31.47 -29.40
N ASP A 60 70.83 -31.16 -30.35
CA ASP A 60 72.07 -30.44 -30.08
C ASP A 60 71.81 -28.93 -30.23
N TYR A 61 71.16 -28.37 -29.21
CA TYR A 61 70.72 -26.98 -29.20
C TYR A 61 71.89 -25.99 -29.16
N GLU A 62 73.01 -26.35 -28.52
CA GLU A 62 74.21 -25.50 -28.46
C GLU A 62 74.84 -25.36 -29.85
N ALA A 63 75.00 -26.47 -30.58
CA ALA A 63 75.49 -26.43 -31.96
C ALA A 63 74.51 -25.70 -32.87
N ALA A 64 73.19 -25.86 -32.69
CA ALA A 64 72.19 -25.15 -33.46
C ALA A 64 72.26 -23.62 -33.25
N ILE A 65 72.35 -23.16 -32.00
CA ILE A 65 72.49 -21.75 -31.64
C ILE A 65 73.77 -21.17 -32.24
N PHE A 66 74.90 -21.86 -32.11
CA PHE A 66 76.17 -21.43 -32.70
C PHE A 66 76.11 -21.28 -34.23
N LYS A 67 75.31 -22.11 -34.91
CA LYS A 67 75.11 -21.95 -36.36
C LYS A 67 74.25 -20.73 -36.69
N TRP A 68 73.18 -20.48 -35.94
CA TRP A 68 72.24 -19.41 -36.20
C TRP A 68 72.72 -18.01 -35.76
N GLU A 69 73.58 -17.90 -34.74
CA GLU A 69 74.10 -16.59 -34.29
C GLU A 69 74.96 -15.88 -35.34
N ASN A 70 75.50 -16.65 -36.30
CA ASN A 70 76.39 -16.17 -37.34
C ASN A 70 75.69 -15.92 -38.69
N ILE A 71 74.38 -15.66 -38.66
CA ILE A 71 73.54 -15.38 -39.84
C ILE A 71 73.23 -13.88 -39.87
N THR A 72 73.63 -13.20 -40.95
CA THR A 72 73.51 -11.73 -41.10
C THR A 72 72.78 -11.31 -42.37
N ASN A 73 72.10 -12.24 -43.03
CA ASN A 73 71.33 -11.99 -44.25
C ASN A 73 69.82 -11.91 -43.96
N GLU A 74 68.98 -11.98 -44.99
CA GLU A 74 67.51 -11.97 -44.89
C GLU A 74 66.91 -13.05 -43.96
N LEU A 75 67.64 -14.12 -43.63
CA LEU A 75 67.20 -15.15 -42.69
C LEU A 75 67.48 -14.79 -41.23
N GLU A 76 68.17 -13.68 -40.94
CA GLU A 76 68.52 -13.27 -39.57
C GLU A 76 67.31 -13.25 -38.60
N PRO A 77 66.13 -12.70 -38.97
CA PRO A 77 64.96 -12.73 -38.08
C PRO A 77 64.48 -14.15 -37.74
N TRP A 78 64.49 -15.07 -38.72
CA TRP A 78 64.15 -16.47 -38.52
C TRP A 78 65.23 -17.22 -37.74
N ALA A 79 66.49 -16.86 -37.92
CA ALA A 79 67.62 -17.42 -37.18
C ALA A 79 67.52 -17.05 -35.69
N LYS A 80 67.23 -15.77 -35.38
CA LYS A 80 66.96 -15.32 -34.01
C LYS A 80 65.76 -16.04 -33.38
N LYS A 81 64.67 -16.23 -34.12
CA LYS A 81 63.52 -17.03 -33.67
C LYS A 81 63.93 -18.46 -33.33
N ASN A 82 64.69 -19.10 -34.21
CA ASN A 82 65.17 -20.47 -34.02
C ASN A 82 66.15 -20.59 -32.84
N MET A 83 67.02 -19.59 -32.63
CA MET A 83 67.86 -19.51 -31.42
C MET A 83 67.01 -19.39 -30.15
N ALA A 84 65.99 -18.53 -30.16
CA ALA A 84 65.08 -18.36 -29.03
C ALA A 84 64.31 -19.65 -28.73
N ASP A 85 63.84 -20.37 -29.76
CA ASP A 85 63.23 -21.70 -29.61
C ASP A 85 64.21 -22.69 -28.96
N ALA A 86 65.49 -22.67 -29.32
CA ALA A 86 66.51 -23.53 -28.72
C ALA A 86 66.79 -23.18 -27.25
N TYR A 87 66.86 -21.89 -26.92
CA TYR A 87 66.96 -21.43 -25.52
C TYR A 87 65.72 -21.79 -24.70
N PHE A 88 64.53 -21.81 -25.32
CA PHE A 88 63.30 -22.28 -24.70
C PHE A 88 63.37 -23.78 -24.35
N GLU A 89 63.81 -24.63 -25.27
CA GLU A 89 64.00 -26.08 -25.03
C GLU A 89 65.07 -26.36 -23.95
N LEU A 90 66.06 -25.48 -23.80
CA LEU A 90 67.06 -25.51 -22.72
C LEU A 90 66.54 -24.95 -21.38
N ALA A 91 65.25 -24.62 -21.27
CA ALA A 91 64.63 -23.98 -20.11
C ALA A 91 65.24 -22.61 -19.70
N GLN A 92 65.99 -21.96 -20.60
CA GLN A 92 66.57 -20.63 -20.39
C GLN A 92 65.58 -19.53 -20.83
N LEU A 93 64.43 -19.49 -20.15
CA LEU A 93 63.27 -18.68 -20.57
C LEU A 93 63.54 -17.17 -20.61
N SER A 94 64.43 -16.64 -19.78
CA SER A 94 64.76 -15.20 -19.80
C SER A 94 65.54 -14.83 -21.06
N THR A 95 66.54 -15.66 -21.43
CA THR A 95 67.32 -15.47 -22.65
C THR A 95 66.45 -15.61 -23.89
N ALA A 96 65.57 -16.61 -23.90
CA ALA A 96 64.59 -16.79 -24.99
C ALA A 96 63.67 -15.56 -25.13
N GLU A 97 63.14 -15.03 -24.02
CA GLU A 97 62.29 -13.83 -24.02
C GLU A 97 62.99 -12.61 -24.63
N ASP A 98 64.24 -12.34 -24.22
CA ASP A 98 65.02 -11.20 -24.70
C ASP A 98 65.31 -11.32 -26.21
N ILE A 99 65.62 -12.53 -26.68
CA ILE A 99 65.86 -12.77 -28.11
C ILE A 99 64.56 -12.59 -28.90
N TYR A 100 63.44 -13.17 -28.47
CA TYR A 100 62.15 -12.97 -29.16
C TYR A 100 61.76 -11.48 -29.25
N LYS A 101 61.96 -10.70 -28.18
CA LYS A 101 61.70 -9.26 -28.16
C LYS A 101 62.61 -8.45 -29.10
N SER A 102 63.79 -8.97 -29.42
CA SER A 102 64.76 -8.31 -30.31
C SER A 102 64.45 -8.49 -31.80
N ILE A 103 63.52 -9.38 -32.16
CA ILE A 103 63.20 -9.71 -33.55
C ILE A 103 62.40 -8.57 -34.17
N GLN A 104 62.96 -7.96 -35.20
CA GLN A 104 62.28 -7.00 -36.08
C GLN A 104 62.03 -7.68 -37.43
N THR A 105 60.78 -7.71 -37.87
CA THR A 105 60.40 -8.37 -39.12
C THR A 105 59.15 -7.74 -39.71
N ASP A 106 59.11 -7.68 -41.05
CA ASP A 106 57.92 -7.32 -41.83
C ASP A 106 57.09 -8.55 -42.22
N SER A 107 57.52 -9.77 -41.82
CA SER A 107 56.77 -10.99 -42.08
C SER A 107 55.68 -11.18 -41.04
N ASP A 108 54.42 -11.14 -41.48
CA ASP A 108 53.26 -11.38 -40.61
C ASP A 108 53.33 -12.75 -39.94
N VAL A 109 53.76 -13.79 -40.68
CA VAL A 109 53.89 -15.15 -40.16
C VAL A 109 54.94 -15.24 -39.06
N LEU A 110 56.13 -14.65 -39.27
CA LEU A 110 57.17 -14.64 -38.25
C LEU A 110 56.75 -13.83 -37.02
N LYS A 111 56.10 -12.67 -37.23
CA LYS A 111 55.61 -11.84 -36.13
C LYS A 111 54.58 -12.57 -35.28
N THR A 112 53.61 -13.27 -35.88
CA THR A 112 52.64 -14.10 -35.14
C THR A 112 53.31 -15.26 -34.41
N GLU A 113 54.31 -15.92 -35.01
CA GLU A 113 55.09 -16.96 -34.33
C GLU A 113 55.84 -16.41 -33.11
N VAL A 114 56.46 -15.23 -33.21
CA VAL A 114 57.13 -14.56 -32.08
C VAL A 114 56.14 -14.25 -30.95
N LEU A 115 54.96 -13.72 -31.27
CA LEU A 115 53.91 -13.44 -30.29
C LEU A 115 53.43 -14.70 -29.57
N LEU A 116 53.23 -15.80 -30.31
CA LEU A 116 52.84 -17.10 -29.72
C LEU A 116 53.94 -17.68 -28.82
N GLN A 117 55.22 -17.56 -29.19
CA GLN A 117 56.29 -18.06 -28.31
C GLN A 117 56.47 -17.17 -27.07
N LEU A 118 56.34 -15.85 -27.19
CA LEU A 118 56.32 -14.94 -26.03
C LEU A 118 55.14 -15.26 -25.10
N PHE A 119 53.95 -15.52 -25.66
CA PHE A 119 52.80 -16.01 -24.90
C PHE A 119 53.14 -17.29 -24.12
N ARG A 120 53.70 -18.32 -24.79
CA ARG A 120 54.10 -19.59 -24.14
C ARG A 120 55.13 -19.38 -23.03
N ILE A 121 56.11 -18.49 -23.23
CA ILE A 121 57.06 -18.11 -22.19
C ILE A 121 56.36 -17.49 -20.99
N TYR A 122 55.44 -16.55 -21.22
CA TYR A 122 54.76 -15.87 -20.13
C TYR A 122 53.83 -16.80 -19.35
N VAL A 123 53.16 -17.73 -20.01
CA VAL A 123 52.41 -18.81 -19.35
C VAL A 123 53.36 -19.67 -18.51
N ALA A 124 54.47 -20.15 -19.08
CA ALA A 124 55.45 -20.98 -18.37
C ALA A 124 56.09 -20.28 -17.17
N ARG A 125 56.18 -18.94 -17.20
CA ARG A 125 56.72 -18.09 -16.12
C ARG A 125 55.64 -17.61 -15.13
N GLY A 126 54.38 -17.96 -15.32
CA GLY A 126 53.26 -17.49 -14.49
C GLY A 126 52.96 -15.99 -14.62
N LYS A 127 53.44 -15.33 -15.69
CA LYS A 127 53.21 -13.90 -15.95
C LYS A 127 51.92 -13.70 -16.76
N LEU A 128 50.77 -13.98 -16.14
CA LEU A 128 49.48 -14.09 -16.84
C LEU A 128 49.05 -12.80 -17.56
N ASP A 129 49.24 -11.61 -16.98
CA ASP A 129 48.86 -10.34 -17.62
C ASP A 129 49.59 -10.12 -18.96
N LEU A 130 50.88 -10.45 -18.99
CA LEU A 130 51.68 -10.37 -20.22
C LEU A 130 51.31 -11.48 -21.21
N ALA A 131 50.92 -12.66 -20.73
CA ALA A 131 50.39 -13.72 -21.58
C ALA A 131 49.10 -13.27 -22.29
N VAL A 132 48.14 -12.69 -21.54
CA VAL A 132 46.90 -12.11 -22.08
C VAL A 132 47.22 -11.04 -23.13
N GLU A 133 48.13 -10.11 -22.84
CA GLU A 133 48.54 -9.07 -23.79
C GLU A 133 49.04 -9.67 -25.11
N ARG A 134 49.96 -10.64 -25.05
CA ARG A 134 50.56 -11.24 -26.26
C ARG A 134 49.59 -12.08 -27.07
N ILE A 135 48.73 -12.86 -26.42
CA ILE A 135 47.76 -13.68 -27.16
C ILE A 135 46.68 -12.81 -27.80
N LYS A 136 46.24 -11.73 -27.13
CA LYS A 136 45.33 -10.73 -27.76
C LYS A 136 46.00 -10.04 -28.94
N GLU A 137 47.27 -9.66 -28.82
CA GLU A 137 48.03 -9.08 -29.93
C GLU A 137 48.15 -10.07 -31.11
N ALA A 138 48.39 -11.35 -30.83
CA ALA A 138 48.46 -12.39 -31.86
C ALA A 138 47.12 -12.57 -32.59
N VAL A 139 46.01 -12.66 -31.84
CA VAL A 139 44.65 -12.75 -32.39
C VAL A 139 44.32 -11.52 -33.23
N TYR A 140 44.57 -10.32 -32.71
CA TYR A 140 44.29 -9.08 -33.43
C TYR A 140 45.10 -8.96 -34.74
N PHE A 141 46.36 -9.39 -34.69
CA PHE A 141 47.28 -9.22 -35.81
C PHE A 141 47.06 -10.26 -36.93
N ASN A 142 46.82 -11.53 -36.58
CA ASN A 142 46.62 -12.60 -37.57
C ASN A 142 45.73 -13.74 -37.02
N PRO A 143 44.40 -13.52 -36.96
CA PRO A 143 43.47 -14.44 -36.29
C PRO A 143 43.35 -15.80 -36.99
N ASP A 144 43.51 -15.84 -38.32
CA ASP A 144 43.41 -17.07 -39.12
C ASP A 144 44.72 -17.89 -39.15
N TYR A 145 45.76 -17.43 -38.45
CA TYR A 145 47.02 -18.15 -38.39
C TYR A 145 46.90 -19.40 -37.52
N ARG A 146 46.89 -20.58 -38.15
CA ARG A 146 46.79 -21.88 -37.46
C ARG A 146 45.54 -21.91 -36.57
N ASN A 147 45.74 -22.14 -35.26
CA ASN A 147 44.71 -22.25 -34.24
C ASN A 147 44.88 -21.14 -33.17
N VAL A 148 45.39 -19.96 -33.55
CA VAL A 148 45.67 -18.86 -32.59
C VAL A 148 44.43 -18.50 -31.76
N THR A 149 43.25 -18.45 -32.37
CA THR A 149 41.99 -18.15 -31.71
C THR A 149 41.54 -19.27 -30.77
N GLU A 150 41.72 -20.54 -31.14
CA GLU A 150 41.47 -21.67 -30.24
C GLU A 150 42.44 -21.70 -29.06
N ILE A 151 43.74 -21.43 -29.29
CA ILE A 151 44.73 -21.31 -28.21
C ILE A 151 44.34 -20.20 -27.25
N ALA A 152 43.87 -19.06 -27.76
CA ALA A 152 43.40 -17.95 -26.94
C ALA A 152 42.17 -18.32 -26.12
N LYS A 153 41.19 -19.01 -26.73
CA LYS A 153 39.99 -19.50 -26.06
C LYS A 153 40.34 -20.46 -24.93
N GLU A 154 41.08 -21.54 -25.22
CA GLU A 154 41.49 -22.53 -24.22
C GLU A 154 42.21 -21.86 -23.04
N PHE A 155 43.10 -20.90 -23.33
CA PHE A 155 43.80 -20.15 -22.31
C PHE A 155 42.87 -19.32 -21.42
N PHE A 156 41.95 -18.54 -22.01
CA PHE A 156 41.01 -17.73 -21.23
C PHE A 156 40.02 -18.59 -20.42
N GLU A 157 39.54 -19.70 -20.97
CA GLU A 157 38.66 -20.64 -20.27
C GLU A 157 39.37 -21.32 -19.09
N GLU A 158 40.59 -21.83 -19.29
CA GLU A 158 41.40 -22.49 -18.25
C GLU A 158 41.66 -21.54 -17.06
N HIS A 159 41.88 -20.26 -17.34
CA HIS A 159 42.18 -19.24 -16.34
C HIS A 159 40.94 -18.49 -15.85
N GLN A 160 39.73 -18.87 -16.29
CA GLN A 160 38.46 -18.24 -15.94
C GLN A 160 38.40 -16.73 -16.26
N ASP A 161 39.13 -16.29 -17.29
CA ASP A 161 39.11 -14.91 -17.79
C ASP A 161 37.94 -14.71 -18.76
N TRP A 162 36.73 -14.74 -18.18
CA TRP A 162 35.49 -14.69 -18.94
C TRP A 162 35.34 -13.42 -19.77
N LYS A 163 35.92 -12.29 -19.33
CA LYS A 163 35.85 -11.03 -20.07
C LYS A 163 36.50 -11.18 -21.45
N ASN A 164 37.73 -11.70 -21.48
CA ASN A 164 38.45 -11.91 -22.73
C ASN A 164 37.90 -13.10 -23.54
N ALA A 165 37.41 -14.16 -22.88
CA ALA A 165 36.76 -15.28 -23.56
C ALA A 165 35.48 -14.85 -24.30
N ILE A 166 34.63 -14.03 -23.66
CA ILE A 166 33.42 -13.48 -24.26
C ILE A 166 33.77 -12.53 -25.41
N GLU A 167 34.74 -11.63 -25.21
CA GLU A 167 35.21 -10.70 -26.26
C GLU A 167 35.69 -11.46 -27.50
N LEU A 168 36.50 -12.51 -27.30
CA LEU A 168 36.98 -13.37 -28.38
C LEU A 168 35.82 -14.06 -29.11
N ALA A 169 34.90 -14.68 -28.37
CA ALA A 169 33.78 -15.41 -28.98
C ALA A 169 32.86 -14.50 -29.79
N VAL A 170 32.56 -13.28 -29.29
CA VAL A 170 31.76 -12.29 -30.02
C VAL A 170 32.47 -11.84 -31.30
N ASN A 171 33.74 -11.44 -31.19
CA ASN A 171 34.50 -10.94 -32.34
C ASN A 171 34.68 -12.00 -33.42
N GLU A 172 35.00 -13.24 -33.04
CA GLU A 172 35.20 -14.33 -34.00
C GLU A 172 33.87 -14.79 -34.61
N SER A 173 32.77 -14.77 -33.87
CA SER A 173 31.42 -15.03 -34.41
C SER A 173 31.07 -14.04 -35.53
N VAL A 174 31.30 -12.74 -35.30
CA VAL A 174 31.03 -11.68 -36.30
C VAL A 174 32.00 -11.76 -37.48
N ARG A 175 33.29 -11.95 -37.22
CA ARG A 175 34.34 -11.94 -38.25
C ARG A 175 34.23 -13.12 -39.21
N THR A 176 33.97 -14.31 -38.69
CA THR A 176 34.01 -15.56 -39.46
C THR A 176 32.65 -16.04 -39.93
N GLY A 177 31.58 -15.69 -39.21
CA GLY A 177 30.27 -16.30 -39.39
C GLY A 177 30.25 -17.80 -39.04
N ASP A 178 31.28 -18.33 -38.37
CA ASP A 178 31.34 -19.73 -37.97
C ASP A 178 30.41 -19.98 -36.78
N ILE A 179 29.46 -20.89 -37.01
CA ILE A 179 28.49 -21.39 -36.06
C ILE A 179 29.14 -21.87 -34.75
N ALA A 180 30.34 -22.44 -34.80
CA ALA A 180 31.02 -22.94 -33.60
C ALA A 180 31.33 -21.83 -32.56
N TRP A 181 31.59 -20.60 -33.02
CA TRP A 181 31.81 -19.46 -32.13
C TRP A 181 30.50 -18.95 -31.51
N PHE A 182 29.40 -19.00 -32.25
CA PHE A 182 28.07 -18.71 -31.70
C PHE A 182 27.64 -19.76 -30.66
N ASP A 183 27.90 -21.05 -30.92
CA ASP A 183 27.64 -22.13 -29.97
C ASP A 183 28.52 -21.99 -28.70
N THR A 184 29.77 -21.50 -28.86
CA THR A 184 30.65 -21.15 -27.74
C THR A 184 30.08 -19.99 -26.91
N LEU A 185 29.65 -18.91 -27.57
CA LEU A 185 29.02 -17.77 -26.91
C LEU A 185 27.75 -18.20 -26.16
N LEU A 186 26.90 -19.01 -26.78
CA LEU A 186 25.70 -19.56 -26.16
C LEU A 186 26.01 -20.32 -24.87
N SER A 187 27.04 -21.19 -24.88
CA SER A 187 27.50 -21.89 -23.69
C SER A 187 27.89 -20.94 -22.56
N TYR A 188 28.57 -19.82 -22.88
CA TYR A 188 28.91 -18.81 -21.86
C TYR A 188 27.69 -18.12 -21.27
N VAL A 189 26.66 -17.87 -22.09
CA VAL A 189 25.39 -17.27 -21.63
C VAL A 189 24.62 -18.25 -20.74
N GLU A 190 24.49 -19.51 -21.15
CA GLU A 190 23.83 -20.57 -20.38
C GLU A 190 24.54 -20.83 -19.03
N GLN A 191 25.86 -20.61 -18.96
CA GLN A 191 26.66 -20.67 -17.73
C GLN A 191 26.67 -19.36 -16.93
N GLU A 192 25.82 -18.40 -17.28
CA GLU A 192 25.66 -17.09 -16.62
C GLU A 192 26.92 -16.20 -16.61
N ARG A 193 27.88 -16.45 -17.50
CA ARG A 193 29.16 -15.70 -17.55
C ARG A 193 29.00 -14.28 -18.08
N THR A 194 27.92 -14.01 -18.81
CA THR A 194 27.65 -12.72 -19.46
C THR A 194 26.76 -11.77 -18.65
N LYS A 195 26.31 -12.14 -17.43
CA LYS A 195 25.33 -11.36 -16.63
C LYS A 195 25.71 -9.90 -16.40
N LYS A 196 27.00 -9.60 -16.30
CA LYS A 196 27.54 -8.26 -16.02
C LYS A 196 27.91 -7.47 -17.27
N THR A 197 27.75 -8.07 -18.44
CA THR A 197 28.04 -7.41 -19.72
C THR A 197 26.80 -6.66 -20.17
N GLU A 198 26.98 -5.43 -20.66
CA GLU A 198 25.89 -4.63 -21.20
C GLU A 198 25.27 -5.32 -22.44
N PRO A 199 23.92 -5.39 -22.55
CA PRO A 199 23.23 -6.04 -23.67
C PRO A 199 23.69 -5.58 -25.06
N ASN A 200 23.95 -4.27 -25.21
CA ASN A 200 24.33 -3.67 -26.50
C ASN A 200 25.64 -4.24 -27.09
N TYR A 201 26.48 -4.83 -26.25
CA TYR A 201 27.73 -5.47 -26.66
C TYR A 201 27.51 -6.65 -27.62
N PHE A 202 26.36 -7.32 -27.51
CA PHE A 202 26.04 -8.51 -28.31
C PHE A 202 25.26 -8.20 -29.59
N ASN A 203 24.90 -6.93 -29.84
CA ASN A 203 23.99 -6.55 -30.92
C ASN A 203 24.51 -7.00 -32.31
N GLU A 204 25.80 -6.78 -32.59
CA GLU A 204 26.38 -7.13 -33.90
C GLU A 204 26.40 -8.65 -34.13
N ALA A 205 26.77 -9.43 -33.11
CA ALA A 205 26.74 -10.89 -33.16
C ALA A 205 25.31 -11.42 -33.37
N LEU A 206 24.32 -10.86 -32.68
CA LEU A 206 22.92 -11.23 -32.84
C LEU A 206 22.40 -10.91 -34.25
N VAL A 207 22.73 -9.74 -34.79
CA VAL A 207 22.36 -9.34 -36.16
C VAL A 207 22.99 -10.27 -37.20
N GLU A 208 24.26 -10.67 -37.00
CA GLU A 208 24.92 -11.59 -37.91
C GLU A 208 24.33 -13.00 -37.82
N LEU A 209 24.08 -13.51 -36.61
CA LEU A 209 23.45 -14.81 -36.41
C LEU A 209 22.04 -14.88 -37.02
N PHE A 210 21.27 -13.78 -36.93
CA PHE A 210 19.95 -13.70 -37.53
C PHE A 210 19.97 -13.97 -39.05
N LYS A 211 21.00 -13.49 -39.75
CA LYS A 211 21.15 -13.71 -41.21
C LYS A 211 21.58 -15.14 -41.54
N LEU A 212 22.33 -15.78 -40.64
CA LEU A 212 22.95 -17.08 -40.86
C LEU A 212 22.05 -18.26 -40.45
N ASP A 213 21.44 -18.19 -39.26
CA ASP A 213 20.67 -19.29 -38.67
C ASP A 213 19.62 -18.77 -37.67
N LEU A 214 18.36 -18.69 -38.11
CA LEU A 214 17.24 -18.20 -37.31
C LEU A 214 16.96 -19.04 -36.06
N ALA A 215 17.17 -20.36 -36.12
CA ALA A 215 16.90 -21.25 -34.99
C ALA A 215 17.95 -21.07 -33.88
N ARG A 216 19.22 -20.91 -34.25
CA ARG A 216 20.27 -20.56 -33.28
C ARG A 216 20.14 -19.14 -32.77
N PHE A 217 19.74 -18.19 -33.61
CA PHE A 217 19.42 -16.84 -33.18
C PHE A 217 18.33 -16.85 -32.09
N GLU A 218 17.24 -17.58 -32.29
CA GLU A 218 16.18 -17.74 -31.31
C GLU A 218 16.71 -18.32 -29.99
N ARG A 219 17.49 -19.40 -30.06
CA ARG A 219 18.07 -20.05 -28.87
C ARG A 219 19.03 -19.13 -28.10
N LEU A 220 19.92 -18.43 -28.80
CA LEU A 220 20.86 -17.48 -28.18
C LEU A 220 20.14 -16.29 -27.56
N SER A 221 19.16 -15.74 -28.27
CA SER A 221 18.31 -14.66 -27.75
C SER A 221 17.56 -15.09 -26.50
N GLY A 222 17.00 -16.30 -26.50
CA GLY A 222 16.33 -16.87 -25.34
C GLY A 222 17.26 -17.12 -24.15
N ALA A 223 18.49 -17.58 -24.40
CA ALA A 223 19.50 -17.73 -23.36
C ALA A 223 19.85 -16.39 -22.73
N PHE A 224 20.05 -15.33 -23.53
CA PHE A 224 20.28 -13.98 -23.01
C PHE A 224 19.08 -13.47 -22.22
N TRP A 225 17.86 -13.70 -22.72
CA TRP A 225 16.62 -13.34 -22.04
C TRP A 225 16.57 -13.89 -20.63
N ASN A 226 16.84 -15.19 -20.47
CA ASN A 226 16.83 -15.87 -19.19
C ASN A 226 18.01 -15.45 -18.30
N ASN A 227 19.17 -15.21 -18.89
CA ASN A 227 20.36 -14.78 -18.16
C ASN A 227 20.19 -13.38 -17.53
N TYR A 228 19.54 -12.45 -18.23
CA TYR A 228 19.22 -11.13 -17.71
C TYR A 228 17.92 -11.09 -16.89
N ARG A 229 17.07 -12.12 -16.98
CA ARG A 229 15.81 -12.19 -16.24
C ARG A 229 16.08 -12.03 -14.73
N ASN A 230 15.35 -11.12 -14.08
CA ASN A 230 15.50 -10.73 -12.67
C ASN A 230 16.78 -9.94 -12.32
N GLY A 231 17.59 -9.53 -13.29
CA GLY A 231 18.75 -8.65 -13.07
C GLY A 231 18.48 -7.19 -13.43
N ASP A 232 19.37 -6.29 -13.00
CA ASP A 232 19.28 -4.83 -13.24
C ASP A 232 19.30 -4.47 -14.74
N LEU A 233 19.92 -5.32 -15.56
CA LEU A 233 20.04 -5.13 -17.01
C LEU A 233 18.87 -5.72 -17.81
N TYR A 234 17.82 -6.24 -17.16
CA TYR A 234 16.69 -6.86 -17.87
C TYR A 234 15.95 -5.87 -18.77
N ILE A 235 15.58 -4.69 -18.26
CA ILE A 235 14.90 -3.68 -19.07
C ILE A 235 15.80 -3.20 -20.22
N SER A 236 17.11 -3.05 -19.97
CA SER A 236 18.09 -2.71 -21.00
C SER A 236 18.14 -3.80 -22.09
N TRP A 237 18.16 -5.08 -21.71
CA TRP A 237 18.13 -6.20 -22.66
C TRP A 237 16.88 -6.13 -23.54
N ILE A 238 15.70 -5.98 -22.94
CA ILE A 238 14.43 -5.93 -23.67
C ILE A 238 14.39 -4.73 -24.63
N LYS A 239 14.92 -3.57 -24.20
CA LYS A 239 14.99 -2.37 -25.03
C LYS A 239 15.92 -2.57 -26.23
N GLU A 240 17.14 -3.06 -26.00
CA GLU A 240 18.14 -3.29 -27.06
C GLU A 240 17.66 -4.37 -28.04
N PHE A 241 17.15 -5.49 -27.52
CA PHE A 241 16.64 -6.56 -28.35
C PHE A 241 15.44 -6.11 -29.20
N ASN A 242 14.50 -5.37 -28.59
CA ASN A 242 13.39 -4.80 -29.34
C ASN A 242 13.86 -3.84 -30.44
N HIS A 243 14.88 -3.04 -30.16
CA HIS A 243 15.45 -2.15 -31.16
C HIS A 243 16.06 -2.93 -32.33
N ILE A 244 16.80 -4.01 -32.08
CA ILE A 244 17.35 -4.87 -33.13
C ILE A 244 16.22 -5.46 -33.99
N LEU A 245 15.27 -6.15 -33.36
CA LEU A 245 14.24 -6.91 -34.07
C LEU A 245 13.28 -6.01 -34.87
N LEU A 246 13.12 -4.74 -34.49
CA LEU A 246 12.35 -3.78 -35.27
C LEU A 246 12.91 -3.56 -36.69
N HIS A 247 14.24 -3.61 -36.83
CA HIS A 247 14.96 -3.35 -38.08
C HIS A 247 15.28 -4.63 -38.86
N LEU A 248 15.00 -5.79 -38.30
CA LEU A 248 15.18 -7.08 -38.96
C LEU A 248 13.87 -7.48 -39.64
N GLU A 249 13.94 -7.80 -40.93
CA GLU A 249 12.82 -8.37 -41.68
C GLU A 249 12.87 -9.90 -41.54
N SER A 250 11.90 -10.47 -40.82
CA SER A 250 11.72 -11.92 -40.73
C SER A 250 10.99 -12.43 -41.97
N GLY A 251 11.62 -13.36 -42.71
CA GLY A 251 10.94 -14.15 -43.74
C GLY A 251 9.88 -15.09 -43.12
N ASN A 252 8.90 -15.51 -43.92
CA ASN A 252 7.72 -16.28 -43.46
C ASN A 252 7.97 -17.76 -43.11
N ASP A 253 9.22 -18.25 -43.18
CA ASP A 253 9.49 -19.70 -43.17
C ASP A 253 9.90 -20.26 -41.79
N HIS A 254 10.33 -19.41 -40.82
CA HIS A 254 10.71 -19.86 -39.46
C HIS A 254 9.57 -19.66 -38.45
N THR A 255 9.38 -20.63 -37.54
CA THR A 255 8.37 -20.56 -36.48
C THR A 255 9.03 -20.22 -35.14
N TRP A 256 8.81 -19.00 -34.66
CA TRP A 256 9.38 -18.42 -33.44
C TRP A 256 8.68 -18.86 -32.15
N ARG A 257 8.76 -20.14 -31.78
CA ARG A 257 8.03 -20.68 -30.62
C ARG A 257 8.56 -20.14 -29.29
N ASP A 258 9.87 -20.20 -29.09
CA ASP A 258 10.49 -19.86 -27.80
C ASP A 258 10.49 -18.34 -27.62
N LEU A 259 10.79 -17.60 -28.69
CA LEU A 259 10.80 -16.15 -28.65
C LEU A 259 9.39 -15.58 -28.46
N SER A 260 8.37 -16.12 -29.14
CA SER A 260 6.98 -15.71 -28.93
C SER A 260 6.53 -15.90 -27.47
N ALA A 261 6.91 -17.03 -26.84
CA ALA A 261 6.63 -17.29 -25.43
C ALA A 261 7.36 -16.31 -24.49
N LEU A 262 8.61 -15.96 -24.78
CA LEU A 262 9.36 -14.97 -24.00
C LEU A 262 8.72 -13.58 -24.09
N TYR A 263 8.24 -13.18 -25.26
CA TYR A 263 7.50 -11.92 -25.43
C TYR A 263 6.19 -11.91 -24.66
N TYR A 264 5.45 -13.03 -24.69
CA TYR A 264 4.24 -13.23 -23.89
C TYR A 264 4.54 -13.03 -22.39
N ASP A 265 5.49 -13.78 -21.85
CA ASP A 265 5.87 -13.72 -20.44
C ASP A 265 6.29 -12.30 -20.04
N SER A 266 7.21 -11.69 -20.80
CA SER A 266 7.71 -10.35 -20.54
C SER A 266 6.59 -9.31 -20.56
N TYR A 267 5.65 -9.39 -21.52
CA TYR A 267 4.54 -8.46 -21.59
C TYR A 267 3.70 -8.51 -20.30
N PHE A 268 3.27 -9.69 -19.86
CA PHE A 268 2.48 -9.85 -18.64
C PHE A 268 3.27 -9.53 -17.37
N ASP A 269 4.58 -9.75 -17.37
CA ASP A 269 5.48 -9.31 -16.29
C ASP A 269 5.56 -7.79 -16.18
N PHE A 270 5.49 -7.06 -17.30
CA PHE A 270 5.48 -5.60 -17.29
C PHE A 270 4.14 -5.03 -16.84
N ILE A 271 3.02 -5.60 -17.32
CA ILE A 271 1.67 -5.07 -17.03
C ILE A 271 1.02 -5.65 -15.76
N ASN A 272 1.79 -6.26 -14.86
CA ASN A 272 1.29 -6.82 -13.60
C ASN A 272 1.24 -5.80 -12.43
N GLY A 273 1.62 -4.54 -12.67
CA GLY A 273 1.61 -3.47 -11.67
C GLY A 273 2.92 -3.28 -10.90
N LYS A 274 4.00 -4.02 -11.23
CA LYS A 274 5.34 -3.80 -10.65
C LYS A 274 6.02 -2.52 -11.14
N TYR A 275 5.67 -2.06 -12.34
CA TYR A 275 6.26 -0.90 -12.99
C TYR A 275 5.20 0.18 -13.21
N LEU A 276 5.63 1.43 -13.19
CA LEU A 276 4.74 2.55 -13.51
C LEU A 276 4.49 2.62 -15.02
N ILE A 277 3.30 3.03 -15.43
CA ILE A 277 2.92 3.10 -16.86
C ILE A 277 3.88 3.99 -17.64
N ARG A 278 4.35 5.10 -17.04
CA ARG A 278 5.33 6.00 -17.66
C ARG A 278 6.66 5.32 -18.01
N GLU A 279 7.07 4.33 -17.22
CA GLU A 279 8.30 3.57 -17.44
C GLU A 279 8.12 2.58 -18.61
N LEU A 280 6.91 2.04 -18.73
CA LEU A 280 6.53 1.08 -19.75
C LEU A 280 6.17 1.73 -21.08
N ALA A 281 5.72 2.99 -21.08
CA ALA A 281 5.16 3.68 -22.25
C ALA A 281 6.09 3.72 -23.47
N HIS A 282 7.41 3.76 -23.24
CA HIS A 282 8.42 3.75 -24.31
C HIS A 282 8.90 2.35 -24.71
N LEU A 283 8.59 1.34 -23.91
CA LEU A 283 9.06 -0.04 -24.09
C LEU A 283 7.99 -0.91 -24.78
N ILE A 284 6.76 -0.85 -24.27
CA ILE A 284 5.66 -1.74 -24.66
C ILE A 284 5.27 -1.61 -26.14
N PRO A 285 5.20 -0.41 -26.77
CA PRO A 285 4.80 -0.33 -28.18
C PRO A 285 5.74 -1.09 -29.11
N ASN A 286 7.06 -0.97 -28.88
CA ASN A 286 8.06 -1.70 -29.66
C ASN A 286 8.02 -3.20 -29.34
N HIS A 287 7.79 -3.55 -28.08
CA HIS A 287 7.64 -4.94 -27.65
C HIS A 287 6.45 -5.62 -28.34
N LEU A 288 5.28 -4.98 -28.34
CA LEU A 288 4.07 -5.48 -28.99
C LEU A 288 4.23 -5.54 -30.51
N THR A 289 4.81 -4.50 -31.13
CA THR A 289 5.07 -4.47 -32.58
C THR A 289 5.97 -5.64 -33.00
N ASN A 290 7.03 -5.91 -32.25
CA ASN A 290 7.89 -7.06 -32.52
C ASN A 290 7.18 -8.37 -32.25
N TRP A 291 6.41 -8.48 -31.15
CA TRP A 291 5.67 -9.70 -30.85
C TRP A 291 4.71 -10.07 -31.98
N VAL A 292 4.03 -9.09 -32.59
CA VAL A 292 3.17 -9.31 -33.77
C VAL A 292 3.94 -9.94 -34.94
N LYS A 293 5.19 -9.52 -35.19
CA LYS A 293 6.03 -10.06 -36.28
C LYS A 293 6.43 -11.52 -36.06
N ILE A 294 6.66 -11.90 -34.80
CA ILE A 294 7.21 -13.22 -34.43
C ILE A 294 6.18 -14.12 -33.76
N THR A 295 4.92 -13.72 -33.67
CA THR A 295 3.94 -14.50 -32.89
C THR A 295 3.68 -15.85 -33.55
N ASP A 296 3.59 -16.91 -32.73
CA ASP A 296 3.22 -18.23 -33.20
C ASP A 296 1.68 -18.38 -33.22
N SER A 297 1.19 -19.49 -33.76
CA SER A 297 -0.26 -19.75 -33.83
C SER A 297 -0.93 -19.81 -32.46
N LYS A 298 -0.18 -20.15 -31.40
CA LYS A 298 -0.70 -20.27 -30.03
C LYS A 298 -0.95 -18.89 -29.42
N HIS A 299 -0.05 -17.94 -29.63
CA HIS A 299 -0.15 -16.60 -29.05
C HIS A 299 -0.76 -15.55 -29.98
N ALA A 300 -1.01 -15.87 -31.26
CA ALA A 300 -1.53 -14.91 -32.24
C ALA A 300 -2.71 -14.07 -31.77
N LEU A 301 -3.74 -14.70 -31.17
CA LEU A 301 -4.93 -14.00 -30.71
C LEU A 301 -4.62 -13.07 -29.53
N ILE A 302 -3.90 -13.55 -28.51
CA ILE A 302 -3.56 -12.76 -27.32
C ILE A 302 -2.64 -11.59 -27.70
N THR A 303 -1.67 -11.79 -28.59
CA THR A 303 -0.81 -10.73 -29.12
C THR A 303 -1.62 -9.66 -29.82
N ALA A 304 -2.54 -10.06 -30.70
CA ALA A 304 -3.37 -9.13 -31.45
C ALA A 304 -4.28 -8.31 -30.51
N ALA A 305 -4.94 -8.96 -29.57
CA ALA A 305 -5.78 -8.32 -28.56
C ALA A 305 -4.99 -7.37 -27.64
N SER A 306 -3.79 -7.76 -27.20
CA SER A 306 -2.88 -6.90 -26.42
C SER A 306 -2.51 -5.62 -27.16
N THR A 307 -2.18 -5.74 -28.45
CA THR A 307 -1.81 -4.62 -29.31
C THR A 307 -2.97 -3.65 -29.49
N LEU A 308 -4.18 -4.17 -29.76
CA LEU A 308 -5.38 -3.35 -29.91
C LEU A 308 -5.76 -2.65 -28.61
N ALA A 309 -5.84 -3.39 -27.50
CA ALA A 309 -6.15 -2.84 -26.18
C ALA A 309 -5.16 -1.75 -25.75
N TRP A 310 -3.87 -1.95 -26.01
CA TRP A 310 -2.84 -0.94 -25.73
C TRP A 310 -3.04 0.32 -26.58
N SER A 311 -3.30 0.16 -27.88
CA SER A 311 -3.51 1.28 -28.80
C SER A 311 -4.77 2.09 -28.48
N GLU A 312 -5.81 1.47 -27.93
CA GLU A 312 -7.02 2.17 -27.49
C GLU A 312 -6.79 3.07 -26.28
N ILE A 313 -6.04 2.58 -25.28
CA ILE A 313 -5.72 3.38 -24.08
C ILE A 313 -4.65 4.43 -24.40
N PHE A 314 -3.61 4.05 -25.15
CA PHE A 314 -2.47 4.89 -25.50
C PHE A 314 -2.48 5.19 -27.01
N THR A 315 -3.35 6.11 -27.40
CA THR A 315 -3.53 6.48 -28.80
C THR A 315 -2.22 6.95 -29.47
N ASN A 316 -2.04 6.60 -30.75
CA ASN A 316 -0.85 6.87 -31.55
C ASN A 316 0.47 6.26 -31.05
N SER A 317 0.41 5.29 -30.13
CA SER A 317 1.63 4.61 -29.65
C SER A 317 2.13 3.51 -30.60
N ILE A 318 1.24 2.93 -31.43
CA ILE A 318 1.55 1.84 -32.36
C ILE A 318 1.26 2.29 -33.80
N ASP A 319 2.10 1.86 -34.75
CA ASP A 319 1.98 2.23 -36.16
C ASP A 319 0.70 1.64 -36.82
N PRO A 320 -0.02 2.41 -37.67
CA PRO A 320 -1.23 1.94 -38.33
C PRO A 320 -1.08 0.66 -39.17
N SER A 321 0.11 0.39 -39.74
CA SER A 321 0.34 -0.84 -40.49
C SER A 321 0.32 -2.09 -39.59
N THR A 322 0.81 -1.95 -38.36
CA THR A 322 0.75 -3.02 -37.34
C THR A 322 -0.68 -3.22 -36.87
N LEU A 323 -1.45 -2.12 -36.66
CA LEU A 323 -2.86 -2.19 -36.27
C LEU A 323 -3.71 -2.93 -37.32
N ASN A 324 -3.57 -2.59 -38.59
CA ASN A 324 -4.24 -3.32 -39.68
C ASN A 324 -3.90 -4.81 -39.70
N THR A 325 -2.66 -5.18 -39.34
CA THR A 325 -2.23 -6.58 -39.29
C THR A 325 -2.94 -7.32 -38.16
N VAL A 326 -2.97 -6.74 -36.96
CA VAL A 326 -3.61 -7.39 -35.80
C VAL A 326 -5.14 -7.43 -35.90
N GLU A 327 -5.79 -6.43 -36.49
CA GLU A 327 -7.23 -6.49 -36.79
C GLU A 327 -7.57 -7.68 -37.70
N ASN A 328 -6.75 -7.90 -38.74
CA ASN A 328 -6.90 -9.06 -39.61
C ASN A 328 -6.64 -10.39 -38.87
N MET A 329 -5.72 -10.42 -37.90
CA MET A 329 -5.48 -11.61 -37.07
C MET A 329 -6.68 -11.94 -36.18
N VAL A 330 -7.27 -10.95 -35.51
CA VAL A 330 -8.48 -11.15 -34.68
C VAL A 330 -9.65 -11.65 -35.53
N ASN A 331 -9.87 -11.05 -36.70
CA ASN A 331 -10.95 -11.44 -37.62
C ASN A 331 -10.81 -12.85 -38.19
N ARG A 332 -9.58 -13.35 -38.34
CA ARG A 332 -9.28 -14.70 -38.85
C ARG A 332 -9.13 -15.76 -37.76
N SER A 333 -9.10 -15.35 -36.49
CA SER A 333 -8.94 -16.27 -35.37
C SER A 333 -10.21 -17.09 -35.14
N THR A 334 -10.04 -18.28 -34.58
CA THR A 334 -11.17 -19.06 -34.07
C THR A 334 -11.74 -18.39 -32.84
N ARG A 335 -13.03 -18.64 -32.58
CA ARG A 335 -13.72 -18.15 -31.39
C ARG A 335 -12.98 -18.55 -30.12
N TYR A 336 -12.89 -17.64 -29.16
CA TYR A 336 -12.22 -17.86 -27.89
C TYR A 336 -13.22 -18.28 -26.80
N HIS A 337 -12.98 -19.44 -26.18
CA HIS A 337 -13.86 -20.02 -25.17
C HIS A 337 -13.41 -19.79 -23.72
N GLY A 338 -12.32 -19.05 -23.47
CA GLY A 338 -11.80 -18.82 -22.10
C GLY A 338 -12.24 -17.51 -21.44
N GLY A 339 -13.11 -16.72 -22.10
CA GLY A 339 -13.41 -15.35 -21.69
C GLY A 339 -14.08 -15.22 -20.33
N LEU A 340 -14.85 -16.23 -19.91
CA LEU A 340 -15.60 -16.17 -18.64
C LEU A 340 -14.65 -16.28 -17.44
N ASP A 341 -13.72 -17.24 -17.49
CA ASP A 341 -12.69 -17.43 -16.47
C ASP A 341 -11.71 -16.24 -16.42
N ASP A 342 -11.28 -15.72 -17.59
CA ASP A 342 -10.41 -14.54 -17.65
C ASP A 342 -11.08 -13.29 -17.10
N GLY A 343 -12.35 -13.05 -17.46
CA GLY A 343 -13.14 -11.93 -16.95
C GLY A 343 -13.33 -12.01 -15.44
N PHE A 344 -13.55 -13.22 -14.92
CA PHE A 344 -13.69 -13.45 -13.48
C PHE A 344 -12.37 -13.30 -12.72
N LYS A 345 -11.25 -13.83 -13.25
CA LYS A 345 -9.91 -13.60 -12.66
C LYS A 345 -9.56 -12.11 -12.62
N LEU A 346 -9.95 -11.35 -13.65
CA LEU A 346 -9.80 -9.90 -13.65
C LEU A 346 -10.66 -9.25 -12.57
N PHE A 347 -11.92 -9.66 -12.44
CA PHE A 347 -12.81 -9.20 -11.36
C PHE A 347 -12.20 -9.43 -9.97
N GLU A 348 -11.74 -10.65 -9.68
CA GLU A 348 -11.07 -10.99 -8.42
C GLU A 348 -9.81 -10.14 -8.17
N SER A 349 -9.03 -9.87 -9.22
CA SER A 349 -7.84 -9.02 -9.13
C SER A 349 -8.22 -7.58 -8.77
N VAL A 350 -9.31 -7.05 -9.36
CA VAL A 350 -9.86 -5.72 -9.05
C VAL A 350 -10.38 -5.67 -7.61
N LEU A 351 -11.13 -6.69 -7.17
CA LEU A 351 -11.62 -6.80 -5.79
C LEU A 351 -10.48 -6.84 -4.77
N SER A 352 -9.47 -7.67 -5.01
CA SER A 352 -8.32 -7.78 -4.12
C SER A 352 -7.58 -6.45 -4.01
N TRP A 353 -7.41 -5.73 -5.12
CA TRP A 353 -6.78 -4.41 -5.11
C TRP A 353 -7.63 -3.38 -4.37
N ALA A 354 -8.94 -3.35 -4.59
CA ALA A 354 -9.86 -2.44 -3.91
C ALA A 354 -9.80 -2.63 -2.38
N LYS A 355 -9.87 -3.89 -1.92
CA LYS A 355 -9.80 -4.24 -0.49
C LYS A 355 -8.47 -3.82 0.16
N LEU A 356 -7.34 -4.03 -0.53
CA LEU A 356 -6.03 -3.59 -0.02
C LEU A 356 -5.93 -2.05 0.11
N ASN A 357 -6.72 -1.31 -0.66
CA ASN A 357 -6.79 0.15 -0.63
C ASN A 357 -7.96 0.68 0.22
N GLY A 358 -8.58 -0.16 1.06
CA GLY A 358 -9.67 0.25 1.96
C GLY A 358 -10.98 0.59 1.25
N ILE A 359 -11.16 0.13 0.01
CA ILE A 359 -12.39 0.34 -0.76
C ILE A 359 -13.21 -0.94 -0.70
N GLU A 360 -14.37 -0.86 -0.06
CA GLU A 360 -15.32 -1.96 0.01
C GLU A 360 -16.22 -1.96 -1.23
N ILE A 361 -16.36 -3.15 -1.83
CA ILE A 361 -17.31 -3.42 -2.89
C ILE A 361 -18.41 -4.28 -2.25
N GLY A 362 -19.67 -3.91 -2.46
CA GLY A 362 -20.81 -4.55 -1.79
C GLY A 362 -20.84 -6.06 -2.02
N LYS A 363 -21.07 -6.83 -0.95
CA LYS A 363 -21.05 -8.32 -0.98
C LYS A 363 -22.06 -8.93 -1.92
N ARG A 364 -23.22 -8.30 -2.07
CA ARG A 364 -24.22 -8.68 -3.07
C ARG A 364 -23.69 -8.54 -4.50
N PHE A 365 -22.93 -7.49 -4.78
CA PHE A 365 -22.31 -7.30 -6.09
C PHE A 365 -21.29 -8.40 -6.40
N GLU A 366 -20.40 -8.71 -5.45
CA GLU A 366 -19.45 -9.82 -5.56
C GLU A 366 -20.20 -11.13 -5.83
N TRP A 367 -21.24 -11.41 -5.04
CA TRP A 367 -22.06 -12.62 -5.16
C TRP A 367 -22.71 -12.75 -6.56
N MET A 368 -23.26 -11.67 -7.11
CA MET A 368 -23.88 -11.70 -8.45
C MET A 368 -22.88 -12.12 -9.54
N VAL A 369 -21.64 -11.67 -9.46
CA VAL A 369 -20.60 -12.04 -10.43
C VAL A 369 -20.23 -13.52 -10.28
N HIS A 370 -20.11 -14.03 -9.05
CA HIS A 370 -19.88 -15.47 -8.82
C HIS A 370 -21.04 -16.33 -9.35
N GLU A 371 -22.28 -15.87 -9.20
CA GLU A 371 -23.46 -16.60 -9.66
C GLU A 371 -23.50 -16.73 -11.18
N LEU A 372 -22.95 -15.78 -11.93
CA LEU A 372 -22.80 -15.89 -13.39
C LEU A 372 -21.88 -17.03 -13.83
N LEU A 373 -20.98 -17.52 -12.97
CA LEU A 373 -20.13 -18.67 -13.30
C LEU A 373 -20.90 -20.00 -13.32
N ASP A 374 -22.11 -20.05 -12.74
CA ASP A 374 -22.89 -21.28 -12.66
C ASP A 374 -23.65 -21.58 -13.96
N LEU A 375 -23.00 -22.28 -14.89
CA LEU A 375 -23.58 -22.64 -16.19
C LEU A 375 -24.64 -23.76 -16.14
N ARG A 376 -25.01 -24.28 -14.96
CA ARG A 376 -25.97 -25.39 -14.82
C ARG A 376 -27.41 -24.99 -15.09
N ALA A 377 -27.75 -23.71 -14.93
CA ALA A 377 -29.10 -23.23 -15.09
C ALA A 377 -29.14 -21.81 -15.66
N SER A 378 -30.09 -21.54 -16.56
CA SER A 378 -30.36 -20.19 -17.06
C SER A 378 -31.16 -19.39 -16.04
N HIS A 379 -30.79 -18.12 -15.84
CA HIS A 379 -31.48 -17.22 -14.92
C HIS A 379 -32.63 -16.52 -15.65
N VAL A 380 -33.86 -16.79 -15.22
CA VAL A 380 -35.07 -16.14 -15.75
C VAL A 380 -35.58 -15.12 -14.74
N LEU A 381 -35.51 -13.84 -15.09
CA LEU A 381 -36.03 -12.76 -14.27
C LEU A 381 -37.53 -12.59 -14.51
N ILE A 382 -38.33 -12.70 -13.46
CA ILE A 382 -39.79 -12.61 -13.51
C ILE A 382 -40.22 -11.30 -12.86
N THR A 383 -40.83 -10.42 -13.67
CA THR A 383 -41.27 -9.09 -13.21
C THR A 383 -42.64 -8.74 -13.80
N GLY A 384 -43.35 -7.78 -13.20
CA GLY A 384 -44.66 -7.33 -13.65
C GLY A 384 -45.21 -6.22 -12.76
N VAL A 385 -46.23 -5.51 -13.23
CA VAL A 385 -46.90 -4.44 -12.47
C VAL A 385 -47.72 -5.04 -11.32
N ALA A 386 -47.88 -4.29 -10.23
CA ALA A 386 -48.73 -4.70 -9.12
C ALA A 386 -50.15 -5.02 -9.60
N GLY A 387 -50.70 -6.18 -9.20
CA GLY A 387 -52.01 -6.67 -9.65
C GLY A 387 -51.98 -7.61 -10.86
N ASN A 388 -50.80 -7.95 -11.40
CA ASN A 388 -50.66 -8.93 -12.51
C ASN A 388 -50.58 -10.40 -12.04
N SER A 389 -50.96 -10.70 -10.79
CA SER A 389 -50.98 -12.05 -10.22
C SER A 389 -49.67 -12.83 -10.35
N LYS A 390 -48.52 -12.15 -10.38
CA LYS A 390 -47.20 -12.78 -10.55
C LYS A 390 -46.91 -13.82 -9.47
N SER A 391 -47.22 -13.51 -8.21
CA SER A 391 -47.02 -14.42 -7.07
C SER A 391 -47.80 -15.73 -7.24
N ASN A 392 -48.99 -15.69 -7.86
CA ASN A 392 -49.80 -16.88 -8.13
C ASN A 392 -49.14 -17.79 -9.16
N PHE A 393 -48.57 -17.22 -10.24
CA PHE A 393 -47.80 -17.97 -11.22
C PHE A 393 -46.57 -18.64 -10.58
N ILE A 394 -45.77 -17.89 -9.84
CA ILE A 394 -44.54 -18.42 -9.23
C ILE A 394 -44.88 -19.52 -8.22
N ASN A 395 -45.84 -19.31 -7.34
CA ASN A 395 -46.28 -20.33 -6.39
C ASN A 395 -46.87 -21.58 -7.07
N ALA A 396 -47.52 -21.42 -8.22
CA ALA A 396 -48.04 -22.55 -9.00
C ALA A 396 -46.91 -23.42 -9.59
N VAL A 397 -45.81 -22.79 -10.01
CA VAL A 397 -44.62 -23.47 -10.54
C VAL A 397 -43.76 -24.08 -9.43
N LEU A 398 -43.61 -23.39 -8.29
CA LEU A 398 -42.86 -23.87 -7.13
C LEU A 398 -43.62 -24.92 -6.28
N GLU A 399 -44.89 -25.15 -6.59
CA GLU A 399 -45.82 -26.04 -5.85
C GLU A 399 -46.00 -25.72 -4.35
N GLU A 400 -45.58 -24.53 -3.93
CA GLU A 400 -45.65 -24.04 -2.55
C GLU A 400 -46.05 -22.56 -2.52
N LYS A 401 -46.67 -22.11 -1.42
CA LYS A 401 -47.00 -20.70 -1.18
C LYS A 401 -45.83 -19.99 -0.52
N VAL A 402 -44.78 -19.73 -1.28
CA VAL A 402 -43.56 -19.08 -0.78
C VAL A 402 -43.53 -17.58 -1.07
N VAL A 403 -44.07 -17.17 -2.21
CA VAL A 403 -44.12 -15.76 -2.62
C VAL A 403 -45.48 -15.16 -2.26
N ASN A 404 -45.49 -14.02 -1.57
CA ASN A 404 -46.69 -13.22 -1.37
C ASN A 404 -46.46 -11.78 -1.90
N GLU A 405 -47.55 -11.04 -2.17
CA GLU A 405 -47.44 -9.66 -2.69
C GLU A 405 -46.86 -8.66 -1.68
N SER A 406 -46.62 -9.08 -0.43
CA SER A 406 -46.00 -8.27 0.62
C SER A 406 -44.48 -8.43 0.73
N ILE A 407 -43.84 -9.34 -0.03
CA ILE A 407 -42.38 -9.45 -0.06
C ILE A 407 -41.81 -8.23 -0.81
N SER A 408 -40.96 -7.49 -0.12
CA SER A 408 -40.30 -6.27 -0.64
C SER A 408 -38.91 -6.54 -1.25
N SER A 409 -38.41 -7.77 -1.16
CA SER A 409 -37.06 -8.18 -1.58
C SER A 409 -37.08 -9.04 -2.83
N THR A 410 -35.98 -9.05 -3.59
CA THR A 410 -35.81 -9.95 -4.74
C THR A 410 -35.40 -11.34 -4.26
N VAL A 411 -36.02 -12.40 -4.78
CA VAL A 411 -35.75 -13.79 -4.38
C VAL A 411 -35.28 -14.60 -5.58
N MET A 412 -34.13 -15.27 -5.46
CA MET A 412 -33.63 -16.25 -6.43
C MET A 412 -33.95 -17.67 -5.97
N PHE A 413 -34.77 -18.39 -6.74
CA PHE A 413 -35.11 -19.79 -6.49
C PHE A 413 -34.24 -20.71 -7.35
N LYS A 414 -33.59 -21.69 -6.70
CA LYS A 414 -32.80 -22.73 -7.36
C LYS A 414 -33.19 -24.10 -6.83
N ASP A 415 -33.18 -25.09 -7.73
CA ASP A 415 -33.26 -26.49 -7.35
C ASP A 415 -31.95 -26.92 -6.67
N ASP A 416 -32.06 -27.58 -5.51
CA ASP A 416 -30.95 -28.15 -4.76
C ASP A 416 -31.46 -29.27 -3.85
N ASP A 417 -30.66 -30.30 -3.60
CA ASP A 417 -31.02 -31.40 -2.69
C ASP A 417 -31.17 -30.93 -1.24
N PHE A 418 -30.48 -29.83 -0.88
CA PHE A 418 -30.48 -29.26 0.46
C PHE A 418 -31.27 -27.97 0.53
N ILE A 419 -32.05 -27.84 1.60
CA ILE A 419 -32.76 -26.59 1.91
C ILE A 419 -31.76 -25.62 2.53
N GLU A 420 -31.49 -24.52 1.83
CA GLU A 420 -30.65 -23.43 2.29
C GLU A 420 -31.26 -22.09 1.85
N MET A 421 -31.44 -21.17 2.79
CA MET A 421 -31.87 -19.81 2.49
C MET A 421 -30.86 -18.79 3.02
N LYS A 422 -30.45 -17.87 2.15
CA LYS A 422 -29.47 -16.83 2.46
C LYS A 422 -30.02 -15.46 2.09
N GLU A 423 -29.87 -14.53 3.01
CA GLU A 423 -30.02 -13.10 2.78
C GLU A 423 -28.66 -12.52 2.37
N ILE A 424 -28.64 -11.76 1.29
CA ILE A 424 -27.45 -11.21 0.65
C ILE A 424 -27.65 -9.70 0.53
N THR A 425 -26.86 -8.94 1.28
CA THR A 425 -26.83 -7.47 1.27
C THR A 425 -25.44 -6.98 0.84
N ASP A 426 -25.27 -5.67 0.68
CA ASP A 426 -23.95 -5.10 0.39
C ASP A 426 -23.00 -5.21 1.60
N GLU A 427 -23.53 -5.33 2.82
CA GLU A 427 -22.77 -5.48 4.07
C GLU A 427 -22.35 -6.94 4.35
N GLY A 428 -23.16 -7.93 3.95
CA GLY A 428 -22.86 -9.32 4.27
C GLY A 428 -23.86 -10.35 3.77
N ILE A 429 -23.59 -11.60 4.13
CA ILE A 429 -24.43 -12.76 3.81
C ILE A 429 -24.84 -13.44 5.12
N ARG A 430 -26.15 -13.58 5.35
CA ARG A 430 -26.73 -14.19 6.56
C ARG A 430 -27.62 -15.37 6.18
N VAL A 431 -27.57 -16.45 6.94
CA VAL A 431 -28.50 -17.58 6.78
C VAL A 431 -29.82 -17.24 7.47
N ILE A 432 -30.93 -17.40 6.76
CA ILE A 432 -32.30 -17.15 7.25
C ILE A 432 -33.14 -18.43 7.19
N SER A 433 -34.21 -18.50 7.98
CA SER A 433 -35.08 -19.68 8.01
C SER A 433 -36.29 -19.52 7.08
N ASP A 434 -36.82 -18.30 6.97
CA ASP A 434 -37.94 -17.94 6.11
C ASP A 434 -37.66 -16.60 5.39
N VAL A 435 -38.31 -16.38 4.24
CA VAL A 435 -38.27 -15.12 3.49
C VAL A 435 -38.77 -13.95 4.34
N ALA A 436 -39.70 -14.19 5.26
CA ALA A 436 -40.21 -13.20 6.21
C ALA A 436 -39.17 -12.75 7.26
N ASP A 437 -38.11 -13.52 7.47
CA ASP A 437 -37.03 -13.17 8.42
C ASP A 437 -36.04 -12.16 7.82
N ALA A 438 -36.13 -11.88 6.52
CA ALA A 438 -35.27 -10.91 5.85
C ALA A 438 -35.60 -9.49 6.33
N GLU A 439 -34.56 -8.67 6.47
CA GLU A 439 -34.72 -7.28 6.84
C GLU A 439 -35.35 -6.52 5.66
N ASN A 440 -36.36 -5.68 5.95
CA ASN A 440 -37.03 -4.83 4.95
C ASN A 440 -36.13 -3.64 4.53
N ILE A 441 -34.92 -3.94 4.11
CA ILE A 441 -33.94 -2.99 3.61
C ILE A 441 -34.06 -2.97 2.08
N THR A 442 -34.14 -1.78 1.52
CA THR A 442 -34.05 -1.59 0.07
C THR A 442 -32.70 -2.15 -0.41
N GLN A 443 -32.71 -3.01 -1.44
CA GLN A 443 -31.53 -3.65 -2.04
C GLN A 443 -31.05 -4.99 -1.42
N THR A 444 -31.92 -5.71 -0.73
CA THR A 444 -31.67 -7.11 -0.31
C THR A 444 -32.02 -8.12 -1.41
N MET A 445 -31.18 -9.16 -1.55
CA MET A 445 -31.48 -10.34 -2.36
C MET A 445 -31.52 -11.60 -1.49
N ILE A 446 -32.49 -12.47 -1.73
CA ILE A 446 -32.65 -13.73 -1.00
C ILE A 446 -32.35 -14.88 -1.95
N LEU A 447 -31.38 -15.72 -1.63
CA LEU A 447 -31.14 -16.98 -2.32
C LEU A 447 -31.89 -18.10 -1.60
N SER A 448 -32.82 -18.76 -2.29
CA SER A 448 -33.60 -19.89 -1.79
C SER A 448 -33.27 -21.13 -2.60
N LYS A 449 -32.54 -22.05 -1.98
CA LYS A 449 -32.20 -23.37 -2.50
C LYS A 449 -33.06 -24.40 -1.81
N LYS A 450 -33.76 -25.23 -2.57
CA LYS A 450 -34.57 -26.33 -2.07
C LYS A 450 -34.92 -27.28 -3.21
N PRO A 451 -35.43 -28.49 -2.93
CA PRO A 451 -35.85 -29.41 -3.99
C PRO A 451 -37.05 -28.84 -4.77
N ILE A 452 -36.82 -28.45 -6.02
CA ILE A 452 -37.82 -27.91 -6.96
C ILE A 452 -37.62 -28.60 -8.31
N SER A 453 -38.21 -29.79 -8.47
CA SER A 453 -38.00 -30.65 -9.64
C SER A 453 -38.28 -29.93 -10.97
N PHE A 454 -39.29 -29.06 -11.03
CA PHE A 454 -39.58 -28.28 -12.24
C PHE A 454 -38.39 -27.41 -12.68
N LEU A 455 -37.68 -26.77 -11.74
CA LEU A 455 -36.54 -25.92 -12.05
C LEU A 455 -35.32 -26.75 -12.48
N GLY A 456 -35.06 -27.86 -11.77
CA GLY A 456 -33.97 -28.79 -12.09
C GLY A 456 -34.13 -29.45 -13.46
N GLU A 457 -35.31 -30.02 -13.76
CA GLU A 457 -35.60 -30.71 -15.03
C GLU A 457 -35.60 -29.78 -16.26
N ASN A 458 -35.70 -28.46 -16.03
CA ASN A 458 -35.68 -27.46 -17.08
C ASN A 458 -34.41 -26.60 -17.08
N GLU A 459 -33.45 -26.88 -16.20
CA GLU A 459 -32.16 -26.18 -16.11
C GLU A 459 -32.36 -24.65 -15.97
N ILE A 460 -33.26 -24.23 -15.07
CA ILE A 460 -33.63 -22.83 -14.87
C ILE A 460 -33.57 -22.44 -13.39
N ALA A 461 -33.13 -21.22 -13.13
CA ALA A 461 -33.33 -20.54 -11.85
C ALA A 461 -34.27 -19.35 -12.06
N PHE A 462 -35.18 -19.11 -11.12
CA PHE A 462 -36.05 -17.94 -11.17
C PHE A 462 -35.50 -16.82 -10.31
N ILE A 463 -35.50 -15.60 -10.84
CA ILE A 463 -35.25 -14.38 -10.07
C ILE A 463 -36.58 -13.64 -10.01
N ASP A 464 -37.24 -13.67 -8.86
CA ASP A 464 -38.48 -12.97 -8.59
C ASP A 464 -38.22 -11.60 -7.99
N THR A 465 -38.71 -10.54 -8.63
CA THR A 465 -38.59 -9.16 -8.10
C THR A 465 -39.81 -8.76 -7.25
N PRO A 466 -39.81 -7.63 -6.56
CA PRO A 466 -41.06 -7.06 -6.05
C PRO A 466 -41.97 -6.57 -7.19
N PRO A 467 -43.32 -6.53 -7.01
CA PRO A 467 -44.22 -5.96 -8.00
C PRO A 467 -43.94 -4.47 -8.26
N ILE A 468 -44.05 -4.03 -9.52
CA ILE A 468 -43.74 -2.65 -9.89
C ILE A 468 -44.89 -1.74 -9.49
N THR A 469 -44.67 -0.84 -8.52
CA THR A 469 -45.66 0.18 -8.09
C THR A 469 -45.31 1.59 -8.62
N GLY A 470 -44.73 1.67 -9.83
CA GLY A 470 -44.31 2.91 -10.49
C GLY A 470 -42.81 2.99 -10.82
N LEU A 471 -42.47 3.84 -11.81
CA LEU A 471 -41.14 3.92 -12.45
C LEU A 471 -39.97 4.26 -11.52
N ASN A 472 -40.19 5.07 -10.47
CA ASN A 472 -39.10 5.46 -9.55
C ASN A 472 -38.71 4.35 -8.56
N ARG A 473 -39.67 3.53 -8.11
CA ARG A 473 -39.37 2.35 -7.27
C ARG A 473 -38.76 1.22 -8.11
N PHE A 474 -39.23 1.05 -9.35
CA PHE A 474 -38.67 0.07 -10.28
C PHE A 474 -37.15 0.19 -10.50
N LYS A 475 -36.62 1.43 -10.51
CA LYS A 475 -35.18 1.68 -10.62
C LYS A 475 -34.37 1.04 -9.51
N ASN A 476 -34.91 0.99 -8.29
CA ASN A 476 -34.22 0.48 -7.12
C ASN A 476 -34.41 -1.03 -6.94
N ASP A 477 -35.51 -1.60 -7.43
CA ASP A 477 -35.92 -2.96 -7.08
C ASP A 477 -35.53 -4.02 -8.14
N ALA A 478 -35.62 -3.69 -9.43
CA ALA A 478 -35.45 -4.69 -10.51
C ALA A 478 -34.27 -4.41 -11.45
N PHE A 479 -33.97 -3.13 -11.76
CA PHE A 479 -32.94 -2.79 -12.75
C PHE A 479 -31.53 -3.26 -12.38
N GLN A 480 -31.22 -3.30 -11.08
CA GLN A 480 -29.94 -3.77 -10.58
C GLN A 480 -29.66 -5.26 -10.87
N TYR A 481 -30.69 -6.05 -11.17
CA TYR A 481 -30.58 -7.49 -11.42
C TYR A 481 -30.68 -7.87 -12.91
N LEU A 482 -30.88 -6.91 -13.81
CA LEU A 482 -31.00 -7.19 -15.25
C LEU A 482 -29.77 -7.91 -15.81
N GLN A 483 -28.58 -7.52 -15.37
CA GLN A 483 -27.32 -8.10 -15.83
C GLN A 483 -27.03 -9.49 -15.21
N LEU A 484 -27.78 -9.89 -14.17
CA LEU A 484 -27.73 -11.25 -13.63
C LEU A 484 -28.61 -12.23 -14.44
N ALA A 485 -29.65 -11.71 -15.09
CA ALA A 485 -30.67 -12.49 -15.79
C ALA A 485 -30.25 -12.86 -17.22
N ASP A 486 -30.43 -14.11 -17.64
CA ASP A 486 -30.21 -14.58 -19.02
C ASP A 486 -31.42 -14.29 -19.92
N SER A 487 -32.62 -14.27 -19.35
CA SER A 487 -33.84 -13.82 -20.03
C SER A 487 -34.80 -13.17 -19.04
N LEU A 488 -35.76 -12.40 -19.57
CA LEU A 488 -36.80 -11.75 -18.79
C LEU A 488 -38.17 -12.26 -19.20
N LEU A 489 -39.00 -12.59 -18.21
CA LEU A 489 -40.41 -12.92 -18.36
C LEU A 489 -41.28 -11.84 -17.71
N PHE A 490 -41.94 -11.03 -18.54
CA PHE A 490 -42.83 -9.96 -18.08
C PHE A 490 -44.26 -10.47 -17.94
N VAL A 491 -44.80 -10.47 -16.72
CA VAL A 491 -46.13 -10.99 -16.42
C VAL A 491 -47.19 -9.93 -16.66
N LEU A 492 -48.20 -10.26 -17.46
CA LEU A 492 -49.32 -9.42 -17.88
C LEU A 492 -50.64 -9.94 -17.31
N ASN A 493 -51.53 -9.01 -16.96
CA ASN A 493 -52.91 -9.30 -16.59
C ASN A 493 -53.79 -9.42 -17.86
N PRO A 494 -54.57 -10.51 -18.05
CA PRO A 494 -55.50 -10.66 -19.17
C PRO A 494 -56.57 -9.57 -19.25
N ASP A 495 -57.02 -9.05 -18.11
CA ASP A 495 -58.12 -8.09 -18.04
C ASP A 495 -57.69 -6.67 -18.50
N SER A 496 -56.38 -6.41 -18.55
CA SER A 496 -55.79 -5.15 -19.00
C SER A 496 -54.41 -5.37 -19.66
N SER A 497 -54.35 -6.24 -20.67
CA SER A 497 -53.09 -6.72 -21.24
C SER A 497 -52.25 -5.65 -21.95
N PHE A 498 -51.01 -5.49 -21.50
CA PHE A 498 -49.93 -4.71 -22.12
C PHE A 498 -50.21 -3.21 -22.26
N THR A 499 -50.61 -2.55 -21.16
CA THR A 499 -50.91 -1.11 -21.06
C THR A 499 -49.77 -0.18 -21.50
N GLU A 500 -50.05 1.12 -21.66
CA GLU A 500 -49.02 2.12 -21.97
C GLU A 500 -47.93 2.21 -20.88
N GLU A 501 -48.30 2.05 -19.61
CA GLU A 501 -47.35 2.02 -18.48
C GLU A 501 -46.43 0.79 -18.57
N GLU A 502 -46.99 -0.39 -18.84
CA GLU A 502 -46.21 -1.62 -19.06
C GLU A 502 -45.27 -1.50 -20.25
N LEU A 503 -45.72 -0.90 -21.36
CA LEU A 503 -44.86 -0.62 -22.51
C LEU A 503 -43.70 0.31 -22.14
N GLU A 504 -43.95 1.40 -21.40
CA GLU A 504 -42.89 2.32 -20.97
C GLU A 504 -41.84 1.63 -20.08
N ILE A 505 -42.29 0.78 -19.16
CA ILE A 505 -41.41 -0.02 -18.29
C ILE A 505 -40.52 -0.95 -19.13
N VAL A 506 -41.12 -1.73 -20.03
CA VAL A 506 -40.37 -2.72 -20.82
C VAL A 506 -39.42 -2.05 -21.82
N VAL A 507 -39.79 -0.90 -22.39
CA VAL A 507 -38.88 -0.08 -23.21
C VAL A 507 -37.66 0.36 -22.40
N LYS A 508 -37.86 0.85 -21.17
CA LYS A 508 -36.72 1.23 -20.30
C LYS A 508 -35.84 0.06 -19.92
N ILE A 509 -36.41 -1.15 -19.74
CA ILE A 509 -35.61 -2.36 -19.53
C ILE A 509 -34.71 -2.62 -20.74
N ARG A 510 -35.26 -2.59 -21.95
CA ARG A 510 -34.50 -2.77 -23.19
C ARG A 510 -33.42 -1.70 -23.36
N ASP A 511 -33.69 -0.45 -22.98
CA ASP A 511 -32.70 0.62 -23.07
C ASP A 511 -31.51 0.42 -22.10
N GLN A 512 -31.72 -0.25 -20.97
CA GLN A 512 -30.67 -0.57 -19.99
C GLN A 512 -29.96 -1.90 -20.25
N ALA A 513 -30.65 -2.86 -20.86
CA ALA A 513 -30.12 -4.18 -21.21
C ALA A 513 -30.59 -4.53 -22.63
N SER A 514 -29.91 -3.99 -23.64
CA SER A 514 -30.28 -4.13 -25.06
C SER A 514 -30.25 -5.57 -25.55
N ASP A 515 -29.36 -6.38 -24.99
CA ASP A 515 -29.12 -7.76 -25.40
C ASP A 515 -29.92 -8.78 -24.58
N LEU A 516 -30.64 -8.34 -23.54
CA LEU A 516 -31.48 -9.21 -22.71
C LEU A 516 -32.78 -9.56 -23.46
N PRO A 517 -33.07 -10.84 -23.74
CA PRO A 517 -34.33 -11.21 -24.38
C PRO A 517 -35.50 -11.06 -23.44
N ILE A 518 -36.54 -10.39 -23.93
CA ILE A 518 -37.77 -10.12 -23.20
C ILE A 518 -38.90 -10.97 -23.78
N HIS A 519 -39.55 -11.75 -22.94
CA HIS A 519 -40.70 -12.57 -23.26
C HIS A 519 -41.86 -12.21 -22.31
N PHE A 520 -43.09 -12.57 -22.68
CA PHE A 520 -44.28 -12.17 -21.95
C PHE A 520 -45.09 -13.38 -21.52
N LEU A 521 -45.65 -13.30 -20.31
CA LEU A 521 -46.54 -14.29 -19.73
C LEU A 521 -47.91 -13.64 -19.49
N LEU A 522 -48.96 -14.16 -20.11
CA LEU A 522 -50.34 -13.76 -19.84
C LEU A 522 -50.92 -14.72 -18.81
N ASN A 523 -51.13 -14.25 -17.58
CA ASN A 523 -51.57 -15.10 -16.47
C ASN A 523 -53.11 -15.16 -16.37
N GLY A 524 -53.71 -16.24 -16.85
CA GLY A 524 -55.15 -16.49 -16.85
C GLY A 524 -55.73 -17.08 -15.57
N MET A 525 -54.91 -17.42 -14.56
CA MET A 525 -55.38 -18.14 -13.36
C MET A 525 -56.51 -17.44 -12.59
N ASP A 526 -56.53 -16.11 -12.62
CA ASP A 526 -57.49 -15.27 -11.87
C ASP A 526 -58.52 -14.56 -12.78
N SER A 527 -58.46 -14.76 -14.11
CA SER A 527 -59.34 -14.08 -15.06
C SER A 527 -60.59 -14.91 -15.36
N ASN A 528 -61.75 -14.24 -15.34
CA ASN A 528 -63.04 -14.85 -15.66
C ASN A 528 -63.31 -14.95 -17.17
N ASP A 529 -62.50 -14.31 -18.02
CA ASP A 529 -62.75 -14.10 -19.45
C ASP A 529 -61.53 -14.47 -20.34
N PHE A 530 -60.77 -15.50 -19.93
CA PHE A 530 -59.56 -15.94 -20.63
C PHE A 530 -59.88 -16.65 -21.97
N THR A 531 -59.98 -15.87 -23.05
CA THR A 531 -60.32 -16.36 -24.39
C THR A 531 -59.15 -16.25 -25.38
N GLN A 532 -59.21 -17.04 -26.46
CA GLN A 532 -58.19 -17.00 -27.52
C GLN A 532 -58.07 -15.62 -28.18
N GLU A 533 -59.15 -14.84 -28.23
CA GLU A 533 -59.16 -13.49 -28.79
C GLU A 533 -58.27 -12.51 -28.00
N ILE A 534 -58.28 -12.62 -26.65
CA ILE A 534 -57.41 -11.80 -25.78
C ILE A 534 -55.94 -12.18 -25.97
N ILE A 535 -55.65 -13.49 -26.12
CA ILE A 535 -54.29 -13.99 -26.39
C ILE A 535 -53.79 -13.43 -27.71
N ASP A 536 -54.56 -13.55 -28.79
CA ASP A 536 -54.17 -13.12 -30.13
C ASP A 536 -53.98 -11.59 -30.21
N ASN A 537 -54.84 -10.81 -29.54
CA ASN A 537 -54.71 -9.36 -29.44
C ASN A 537 -53.44 -8.94 -28.67
N THR A 538 -53.18 -9.58 -27.52
CA THR A 538 -51.96 -9.34 -26.73
C THR A 538 -50.70 -9.65 -27.55
N VAL A 539 -50.68 -10.78 -28.25
CA VAL A 539 -49.58 -11.18 -29.15
C VAL A 539 -49.35 -10.12 -30.23
N SER A 540 -50.41 -9.66 -30.90
CA SER A 540 -50.31 -8.63 -31.94
C SER A 540 -49.74 -7.32 -31.40
N ARG A 541 -50.17 -6.90 -30.20
CA ARG A 541 -49.71 -5.65 -29.57
C ARG A 541 -48.24 -5.76 -29.13
N VAL A 542 -47.85 -6.86 -28.48
CA VAL A 542 -46.46 -7.12 -28.08
C VAL A 542 -45.54 -7.14 -29.30
N ASN A 543 -45.90 -7.90 -30.35
CA ASN A 543 -45.06 -8.06 -31.54
C ASN A 543 -44.90 -6.76 -32.35
N THR A 544 -45.80 -5.79 -32.19
CA THR A 544 -45.67 -4.44 -32.78
C THR A 544 -44.43 -3.71 -32.25
N TYR A 545 -44.09 -3.89 -30.96
CA TYR A 545 -42.96 -3.22 -30.31
C TYR A 545 -41.76 -4.13 -30.09
N PHE A 546 -42.00 -5.43 -29.93
CA PHE A 546 -40.99 -6.46 -29.65
C PHE A 546 -41.18 -7.68 -30.58
N PRO A 547 -40.78 -7.59 -31.85
CA PRO A 547 -41.08 -8.61 -32.87
C PRO A 547 -40.39 -9.96 -32.64
N LYS A 548 -39.36 -10.00 -31.79
CA LYS A 548 -38.62 -11.23 -31.42
C LYS A 548 -39.16 -11.87 -30.13
N SER A 549 -40.07 -11.20 -29.42
CA SER A 549 -40.62 -11.70 -28.16
C SER A 549 -41.61 -12.83 -28.41
N LYS A 550 -41.73 -13.71 -27.41
CA LYS A 550 -42.75 -14.76 -27.39
C LYS A 550 -43.73 -14.44 -26.25
N VAL A 551 -45.01 -14.75 -26.47
CA VAL A 551 -46.05 -14.62 -25.47
C VAL A 551 -46.58 -16.01 -25.13
N PHE A 552 -46.63 -16.34 -23.84
CA PHE A 552 -47.21 -17.59 -23.35
C PHE A 552 -48.46 -17.31 -22.52
N ALA A 553 -49.52 -18.05 -22.80
CA ALA A 553 -50.77 -18.01 -22.05
C ALA A 553 -50.76 -19.11 -21.00
N PHE A 554 -50.85 -18.76 -19.71
CA PHE A 554 -50.81 -19.72 -18.61
C PHE A 554 -52.13 -19.73 -17.87
N SER A 555 -52.82 -20.87 -17.85
CA SER A 555 -54.14 -21.04 -17.24
C SER A 555 -54.13 -21.91 -15.99
N GLY A 556 -53.04 -22.64 -15.71
CA GLY A 556 -53.03 -23.55 -14.58
C GLY A 556 -51.97 -24.65 -14.60
N ARG A 557 -52.19 -25.65 -13.75
CA ARG A 557 -51.33 -26.85 -13.65
C ARG A 557 -51.32 -27.69 -14.93
N ASP A 558 -52.41 -27.67 -15.70
CA ASP A 558 -52.53 -28.44 -16.95
C ASP A 558 -51.55 -27.94 -18.04
N ASP A 559 -51.02 -26.72 -17.90
CA ASP A 559 -50.08 -26.10 -18.84
C ASP A 559 -48.60 -26.32 -18.49
N GLN A 560 -48.26 -27.06 -17.42
CA GLN A 560 -46.87 -27.21 -16.96
C GLN A 560 -45.92 -27.74 -18.05
N TYR A 561 -46.35 -28.70 -18.86
CA TYR A 561 -45.53 -29.23 -19.97
C TYR A 561 -45.33 -28.19 -21.09
N ALA A 562 -46.38 -27.41 -21.38
CA ALA A 562 -46.32 -26.33 -22.37
C ALA A 562 -45.43 -25.18 -21.88
N LEU A 563 -45.49 -24.85 -20.59
CA LEU A 563 -44.60 -23.88 -19.94
C LEU A 563 -43.14 -24.35 -19.97
N ALA A 564 -42.87 -25.60 -19.62
CA ALA A 564 -41.53 -26.19 -19.72
C ALA A 564 -40.99 -26.10 -21.16
N SER A 565 -41.82 -26.43 -22.15
CA SER A 565 -41.46 -26.32 -23.57
C SER A 565 -41.22 -24.86 -23.99
N PHE A 566 -42.02 -23.92 -23.49
CA PHE A 566 -41.86 -22.48 -23.75
C PHE A 566 -40.55 -21.94 -23.16
N LEU A 567 -40.28 -22.22 -21.89
CA LEU A 567 -39.05 -21.79 -21.21
C LEU A 567 -37.81 -22.42 -21.85
N LYS A 568 -37.85 -23.72 -22.17
CA LYS A 568 -36.78 -24.37 -22.96
C LYS A 568 -36.61 -23.71 -24.31
N ALA A 569 -37.68 -23.31 -24.98
CA ALA A 569 -37.60 -22.60 -26.26
C ALA A 569 -37.14 -21.13 -26.15
N MET A 570 -37.13 -20.53 -24.96
CA MET A 570 -36.48 -19.23 -24.70
C MET A 570 -34.95 -19.39 -24.60
N ASN A 571 -34.49 -20.54 -24.10
CA ASN A 571 -33.08 -20.82 -23.86
C ASN A 571 -32.42 -21.61 -25.01
N ASN A 572 -33.19 -22.39 -25.79
CA ASN A 572 -32.70 -23.14 -26.94
C ASN A 572 -32.08 -22.20 -27.98
N SER A 573 -30.89 -22.56 -28.49
CA SER A 573 -30.03 -21.83 -29.45
C SER A 573 -29.08 -20.77 -28.89
N ARG A 574 -28.99 -20.61 -27.56
CA ARG A 574 -28.10 -19.63 -26.91
C ARG A 574 -26.90 -20.31 -26.27
N GLU A 575 -25.71 -19.76 -26.46
CA GLU A 575 -24.49 -20.21 -25.79
C GLU A 575 -24.38 -19.42 -24.47
N LEU A 576 -24.91 -19.99 -23.38
CA LEU A 576 -25.02 -19.31 -22.07
C LEU A 576 -23.69 -18.73 -21.59
N GLU A 577 -22.60 -19.44 -21.82
CA GLU A 577 -21.26 -19.00 -21.45
C GLU A 577 -20.93 -17.64 -22.10
N GLU A 578 -21.24 -17.46 -23.38
CA GLU A 578 -20.90 -16.26 -24.15
C GLU A 578 -21.69 -15.03 -23.71
N GLU A 579 -22.96 -15.22 -23.41
CA GLU A 579 -23.81 -14.15 -22.92
C GLU A 579 -23.35 -13.67 -21.55
N ARG A 580 -22.84 -14.62 -20.74
CA ARG A 580 -22.32 -14.32 -19.41
C ARG A 580 -20.92 -13.71 -19.42
N ILE A 581 -20.11 -13.97 -20.44
CA ILE A 581 -18.85 -13.24 -20.67
C ILE A 581 -19.12 -11.73 -20.72
N ALA A 582 -20.06 -11.29 -21.55
CA ALA A 582 -20.39 -9.86 -21.69
C ALA A 582 -20.90 -9.24 -20.39
N LYS A 583 -21.66 -10.00 -19.59
CA LYS A 583 -22.17 -9.57 -18.28
C LYS A 583 -21.06 -9.44 -17.24
N VAL A 584 -20.13 -10.39 -17.17
CA VAL A 584 -18.96 -10.30 -16.29
C VAL A 584 -18.09 -9.11 -16.70
N GLN A 585 -17.82 -8.92 -17.99
CA GLN A 585 -17.12 -7.74 -18.52
C GLN A 585 -17.82 -6.42 -18.13
N HIS A 586 -19.15 -6.37 -18.22
CA HIS A 586 -19.95 -5.22 -17.77
C HIS A 586 -19.75 -4.93 -16.28
N TYR A 587 -19.78 -5.95 -15.43
CA TYR A 587 -19.56 -5.80 -14.00
C TYR A 587 -18.13 -5.32 -13.69
N VAL A 588 -17.11 -5.91 -14.32
CA VAL A 588 -15.71 -5.46 -14.20
C VAL A 588 -15.58 -3.98 -14.60
N ARG A 589 -16.18 -3.58 -15.72
CA ARG A 589 -16.18 -2.18 -16.18
C ARG A 589 -16.82 -1.25 -15.16
N LYS A 590 -17.96 -1.65 -14.59
CA LYS A 590 -18.67 -0.89 -13.56
C LYS A 590 -17.83 -0.75 -12.30
N THR A 591 -17.14 -1.80 -11.87
CA THR A 591 -16.23 -1.76 -10.72
C THR A 591 -15.03 -0.85 -10.99
N ILE A 592 -14.37 -0.96 -12.15
CA ILE A 592 -13.26 -0.09 -12.55
C ILE A 592 -13.69 1.39 -12.52
N LYS A 593 -14.88 1.69 -13.06
CA LYS A 593 -15.43 3.05 -13.03
C LYS A 593 -15.69 3.54 -11.61
N TYR A 594 -16.29 2.71 -10.76
CA TYR A 594 -16.51 3.02 -9.34
C TYR A 594 -15.19 3.34 -8.61
N LEU A 595 -14.13 2.57 -8.85
CA LEU A 595 -12.81 2.82 -8.25
C LEU A 595 -12.22 4.17 -8.68
N LEU A 596 -12.43 4.61 -9.92
CA LEU A 596 -11.99 5.93 -10.38
C LEU A 596 -12.73 7.05 -9.65
N GLU A 597 -14.04 6.91 -9.47
CA GLU A 597 -14.90 7.88 -8.78
C GLU A 597 -14.56 7.94 -7.28
N ARG A 598 -14.36 6.78 -6.64
CA ARG A 598 -14.10 6.66 -5.20
C ARG A 598 -12.82 7.36 -4.76
N ARG A 599 -11.81 7.47 -5.62
CA ARG A 599 -10.58 8.24 -5.33
C ARG A 599 -10.88 9.69 -4.99
N VAL A 600 -11.73 10.31 -5.81
CA VAL A 600 -12.09 11.72 -5.65
C VAL A 600 -12.90 11.91 -4.37
N GLU A 601 -13.78 10.95 -4.06
CA GLU A 601 -14.55 10.96 -2.82
C GLU A 601 -13.67 10.81 -1.58
N ILE A 602 -12.68 9.90 -1.59
CA ILE A 602 -11.71 9.76 -0.48
C ILE A 602 -10.89 11.04 -0.31
N GLU A 603 -10.41 11.63 -1.41
CA GLU A 603 -9.67 12.89 -1.36
C GLU A 603 -10.52 14.02 -0.74
N ASN A 604 -11.77 14.14 -1.17
CA ASN A 604 -12.71 15.12 -0.61
C ASN A 604 -13.05 14.81 0.86
N GLY A 605 -13.19 13.55 1.23
CA GLY A 605 -13.43 13.11 2.60
C GLY A 605 -12.31 13.52 3.55
N TYR A 606 -11.05 13.38 3.14
CA TYR A 606 -9.93 13.90 3.93
C TYR A 606 -9.96 15.42 4.04
N ILE A 607 -10.26 16.15 2.96
CA ILE A 607 -10.38 17.62 2.99
C ILE A 607 -11.48 18.07 3.95
N GLU A 608 -12.65 17.42 3.90
CA GLU A 608 -13.79 17.72 4.76
C GLU A 608 -13.50 17.39 6.23
N SER A 609 -12.90 16.23 6.51
CA SER A 609 -12.51 15.82 7.86
C SER A 609 -11.46 16.76 8.45
N ILE A 610 -10.43 17.15 7.69
CA ILE A 610 -9.43 18.14 8.14
C ILE A 610 -10.13 19.44 8.53
N LYS A 611 -11.03 19.95 7.67
CA LYS A 611 -11.73 21.21 7.92
C LYS A 611 -12.67 21.13 9.13
N TRP A 612 -13.34 19.99 9.29
CA TRP A 612 -14.21 19.74 10.44
C TRP A 612 -13.40 19.70 11.74
N ASN A 613 -12.29 18.95 11.76
CA ASN A 613 -11.41 18.88 12.93
C ASN A 613 -10.72 20.22 13.24
N GLU A 614 -10.33 21.02 12.24
CA GLU A 614 -9.77 22.37 12.47
C GLU A 614 -10.79 23.30 13.13
N ASN A 615 -12.06 23.20 12.74
CA ASN A 615 -13.16 23.93 13.38
C ASN A 615 -13.39 23.42 14.81
N LEU A 616 -13.37 22.10 15.02
CA LEU A 616 -13.53 21.48 16.32
C LEU A 616 -12.43 21.90 17.30
N VAL A 617 -11.16 21.87 16.89
CA VAL A 617 -10.01 22.37 17.67
C VAL A 617 -10.23 23.83 18.08
N THR A 618 -10.72 24.67 17.16
CA THR A 618 -11.02 26.08 17.46
C THR A 618 -12.10 26.21 18.54
N LYS A 619 -13.15 25.39 18.47
CA LYS A 619 -14.23 25.37 19.48
C LYS A 619 -13.77 24.84 20.82
N ILE A 620 -13.01 23.73 20.85
CA ILE A 620 -12.45 23.14 22.08
C ILE A 620 -11.48 24.12 22.75
N ASN A 621 -10.66 24.83 21.98
CA ASN A 621 -9.79 25.85 22.53
C ASN A 621 -10.60 27.02 23.15
N GLY A 622 -11.68 27.44 22.48
CA GLY A 622 -12.63 28.40 23.05
C GLY A 622 -13.27 27.93 24.36
N ALA A 623 -13.70 26.66 24.41
CA ALA A 623 -14.25 26.03 25.61
C ALA A 623 -13.24 25.94 26.75
N THR A 624 -11.98 25.63 26.44
CA THR A 624 -10.88 25.59 27.41
C THR A 624 -10.66 26.97 28.05
N HIS A 625 -10.72 28.05 27.27
CA HIS A 625 -10.67 29.41 27.81
C HIS A 625 -11.87 29.74 28.68
N GLN A 626 -13.09 29.40 28.24
CA GLN A 626 -14.31 29.61 29.05
C GLN A 626 -14.26 28.87 30.38
N LEU A 627 -13.72 27.65 30.40
CA LEU A 627 -13.54 26.88 31.63
C LEU A 627 -12.50 27.52 32.56
N SER A 628 -11.39 28.02 32.01
CA SER A 628 -10.39 28.77 32.79
C SER A 628 -10.99 30.05 33.40
N ASP A 629 -11.81 30.77 32.64
CA ASP A 629 -12.49 31.98 33.12
C ASP A 629 -13.50 31.65 34.24
N LEU A 630 -14.24 30.54 34.09
CA LEU A 630 -15.15 30.02 35.10
C LEU A 630 -14.43 29.59 36.38
N GLU A 631 -13.31 28.89 36.26
CA GLU A 631 -12.44 28.50 37.39
C GLU A 631 -11.99 29.75 38.17
N GLU A 632 -11.50 30.78 37.47
CA GLU A 632 -11.05 32.03 38.10
C GLU A 632 -12.23 32.76 38.79
N GLU A 633 -13.38 32.82 38.13
CA GLU A 633 -14.59 33.43 38.68
C GLU A 633 -15.02 32.73 39.98
N LYS A 634 -15.18 31.39 39.95
CA LYS A 634 -15.61 30.61 41.11
C LYS A 634 -14.59 30.66 42.24
N THR A 635 -13.30 30.60 41.92
CA THR A 635 -12.21 30.79 42.90
C THR A 635 -12.35 32.12 43.63
N ARG A 636 -12.55 33.20 42.87
CA ARG A 636 -12.69 34.55 43.43
C ARG A 636 -13.94 34.68 44.31
N ILE A 637 -15.09 34.14 43.89
CA ILE A 637 -16.35 34.20 44.65
C ILE A 637 -16.20 33.47 45.99
N ILE A 638 -15.75 32.21 45.94
CA ILE A 638 -15.63 31.33 47.10
C ILE A 638 -14.65 31.93 48.12
N LYS A 639 -13.47 32.34 47.65
CA LYS A 639 -12.42 32.94 48.49
C LYS A 639 -12.88 34.25 49.13
N ARG A 640 -13.47 35.16 48.34
CA ARG A 640 -13.96 36.45 48.85
C ARG A 640 -15.04 36.29 49.91
N SER A 641 -15.94 35.31 49.75
CA SER A 641 -16.97 35.00 50.75
C SER A 641 -16.32 34.52 52.06
N PHE A 642 -15.32 33.65 51.98
CA PHE A 642 -14.57 33.18 53.15
C PHE A 642 -13.82 34.32 53.86
N THR A 643 -13.10 35.16 53.10
CA THR A 643 -12.40 36.33 53.63
C THR A 643 -13.34 37.25 54.40
N LYS A 644 -14.55 37.47 53.87
CA LYS A 644 -15.56 38.31 54.54
C LYS A 644 -15.99 37.74 55.89
N ILE A 645 -16.26 36.43 55.97
CA ILE A 645 -16.63 35.77 57.24
C ILE A 645 -15.52 35.91 58.26
N LYS A 646 -14.26 35.74 57.84
CA LYS A 646 -13.08 35.94 58.68
C LYS A 646 -12.99 37.39 59.18
N ASP A 647 -13.13 38.37 58.29
CA ASP A 647 -13.00 39.79 58.62
C ASP A 647 -14.13 40.28 59.54
N ASP A 648 -15.37 39.83 59.33
CA ASP A 648 -16.53 40.17 60.17
C ASP A 648 -16.31 39.69 61.61
N ILE A 649 -15.82 38.46 61.79
CA ILE A 649 -15.53 37.90 63.13
C ILE A 649 -14.30 38.54 63.75
N LYS A 650 -13.30 38.92 62.95
CA LYS A 650 -12.13 39.66 63.41
C LYS A 650 -12.52 41.02 63.95
N GLN A 651 -13.36 41.76 63.23
CA GLN A 651 -13.85 43.06 63.69
C GLN A 651 -14.59 42.93 65.02
N GLU A 652 -15.41 41.90 65.18
CA GLU A 652 -16.12 41.66 66.43
C GLU A 652 -15.18 41.36 67.60
N LEU A 653 -14.16 40.51 67.40
CA LEU A 653 -13.15 40.24 68.42
C LEU A 653 -12.40 41.52 68.85
N LEU A 654 -12.12 42.42 67.90
CA LEU A 654 -11.50 43.72 68.17
C LEU A 654 -12.40 44.65 68.99
N GLU A 655 -13.72 44.47 68.96
CA GLU A 655 -14.67 45.21 69.79
C GLU A 655 -14.94 44.54 71.14
N ASP A 656 -15.09 43.22 71.16
CA ASP A 656 -15.50 42.46 72.34
C ASP A 656 -14.38 42.30 73.36
N ILE A 657 -13.16 42.00 72.92
CA ILE A 657 -12.02 41.76 73.82
C ILE A 657 -11.77 42.98 74.71
N PRO A 658 -11.69 44.23 74.20
CA PRO A 658 -11.54 45.40 75.06
C PRO A 658 -12.68 45.58 76.07
N ARG A 659 -13.93 45.30 75.69
CA ARG A 659 -15.10 45.39 76.59
C ARG A 659 -15.02 44.34 77.70
N ILE A 660 -14.67 43.09 77.36
CA ILE A 660 -14.49 41.99 78.32
C ILE A 660 -13.38 42.32 79.31
N LEU A 661 -12.25 42.82 78.81
CA LEU A 661 -11.11 43.20 79.64
C LEU A 661 -11.43 44.38 80.58
N GLY A 662 -12.11 45.42 80.07
CA GLY A 662 -12.58 46.54 80.91
C GLY A 662 -13.54 46.09 82.02
N SER A 663 -14.43 45.13 81.74
CA SER A 663 -15.37 44.59 82.75
C SER A 663 -14.70 43.83 83.91
N CYS A 664 -13.42 43.45 83.76
CA CYS A 664 -12.68 42.79 84.83
C CYS A 664 -12.38 43.74 86.00
N SER A 665 -12.61 45.04 85.84
CA SER A 665 -12.51 46.04 86.92
C SER A 665 -13.46 45.75 88.09
N GLU A 666 -14.59 45.07 87.82
CA GLU A 666 -15.61 44.67 88.80
C GLU A 666 -15.09 43.67 89.85
N LEU A 667 -14.04 42.92 89.51
CA LEU A 667 -13.40 41.94 90.40
C LEU A 667 -12.50 42.59 91.46
N ILE A 668 -12.25 43.90 91.32
CA ILE A 668 -11.42 44.68 92.20
C ILE A 668 -12.33 45.22 93.29
N THR A 669 -12.22 44.67 94.49
CA THR A 669 -12.98 45.08 95.69
C THR A 669 -12.05 45.69 96.73
N GLU A 670 -12.60 46.41 97.72
CA GLU A 670 -11.80 46.97 98.81
C GLU A 670 -11.08 45.91 99.68
N ASP A 671 -11.50 44.65 99.63
CA ASP A 671 -10.89 43.51 100.35
C ASP A 671 -9.87 42.72 99.51
N SER A 672 -9.56 43.20 98.30
CA SER A 672 -8.66 42.50 97.38
C SER A 672 -7.20 42.47 97.84
N ASP A 673 -6.52 41.35 97.62
CA ASP A 673 -5.07 41.23 97.85
C ASP A 673 -4.27 41.95 96.75
N PHE A 674 -4.05 43.25 96.94
CA PHE A 674 -3.34 44.10 95.98
C PHE A 674 -1.88 43.68 95.72
N ALA A 675 -1.28 42.81 96.54
CA ALA A 675 0.05 42.26 96.26
C ALA A 675 0.03 41.22 95.12
N LYS A 676 -1.10 40.54 94.93
CA LYS A 676 -1.28 39.49 93.89
C LYS A 676 -2.38 39.80 92.87
N ILE A 677 -3.05 40.96 93.00
CA ILE A 677 -4.23 41.30 92.18
C ILE A 677 -3.92 41.33 90.67
N HIS A 678 -2.74 41.79 90.25
CA HIS A 678 -2.34 41.83 88.84
C HIS A 678 -2.16 40.43 88.22
N ILE A 679 -1.70 39.44 88.99
CA ILE A 679 -1.60 38.04 88.54
C ILE A 679 -3.02 37.45 88.41
N LYS A 680 -3.84 37.63 89.44
CA LYS A 680 -5.23 37.15 89.46
C LYS A 680 -6.06 37.77 88.34
N LEU A 681 -5.95 39.08 88.12
CA LEU A 681 -6.63 39.78 87.03
C LEU A 681 -6.13 39.32 85.66
N ASN A 682 -4.82 39.13 85.47
CA ASN A 682 -4.29 38.64 84.18
C ASN A 682 -4.77 37.22 83.86
N ASP A 683 -4.77 36.32 84.86
CA ASP A 683 -5.30 34.96 84.70
C ASP A 683 -6.81 34.97 84.41
N GLU A 684 -7.58 35.79 85.13
CA GLU A 684 -9.03 35.90 84.94
C GLU A 684 -9.39 36.59 83.62
N MET A 685 -8.63 37.60 83.19
CA MET A 685 -8.77 38.23 81.87
C MET A 685 -8.54 37.23 80.74
N ASN A 686 -7.45 36.44 80.80
CA ASN A 686 -7.22 35.35 79.85
C ASN A 686 -8.33 34.28 79.92
N HIS A 687 -8.82 33.96 81.12
CA HIS A 687 -9.92 33.01 81.30
C HIS A 687 -11.22 33.50 80.64
N ARG A 688 -11.61 34.77 80.87
CA ARG A 688 -12.81 35.36 80.26
C ARG A 688 -12.71 35.49 78.75
N ILE A 689 -11.53 35.82 78.22
CA ILE A 689 -11.30 35.83 76.76
C ILE A 689 -11.41 34.42 76.18
N SER A 690 -10.74 33.43 76.80
CA SER A 690 -10.78 32.04 76.35
C SER A 690 -12.22 31.52 76.38
N LYS A 691 -12.95 31.81 77.46
CA LYS A 691 -14.37 31.48 77.60
C LYS A 691 -15.25 32.13 76.54
N HIS A 692 -15.05 33.42 76.23
CA HIS A 692 -15.79 34.11 75.16
C HIS A 692 -15.50 33.48 73.79
N ILE A 693 -14.24 33.15 73.53
CA ILE A 693 -13.84 32.53 72.27
C ILE A 693 -14.43 31.11 72.15
N GLU A 694 -14.39 30.30 73.20
CA GLU A 694 -14.90 28.92 73.20
C GLU A 694 -16.43 28.85 73.20
N GLU A 695 -17.12 29.68 73.98
CA GLU A 695 -18.57 29.58 74.20
C GLU A 695 -19.39 30.45 73.23
N ALA A 696 -18.83 31.54 72.69
CA ALA A 696 -19.56 32.48 71.83
C ALA A 696 -18.99 32.57 70.41
N VAL A 697 -17.70 32.87 70.26
CA VAL A 697 -17.09 33.17 68.95
C VAL A 697 -16.92 31.91 68.11
N MET A 698 -16.32 30.85 68.66
CA MET A 698 -16.05 29.60 67.94
C MET A 698 -17.33 28.91 67.44
N PRO A 699 -18.40 28.73 68.25
CA PRO A 699 -19.63 28.11 67.77
C PRO A 699 -20.35 28.93 66.69
N ARG A 700 -20.20 30.27 66.72
CA ARG A 700 -20.72 31.10 65.63
C ARG A 700 -19.86 30.98 64.38
N PHE A 701 -18.55 31.03 64.51
CA PHE A 701 -17.63 30.89 63.38
C PHE A 701 -17.79 29.53 62.70
N GLN A 702 -17.91 28.44 63.46
CA GLN A 702 -18.21 27.12 62.93
C GLN A 702 -19.53 27.09 62.12
N ARG A 703 -20.59 27.74 62.63
CA ARG A 703 -21.85 27.87 61.87
C ARG A 703 -21.67 28.67 60.58
N ALA A 704 -20.89 29.75 60.61
CA ALA A 704 -20.62 30.57 59.43
C ALA A 704 -19.80 29.82 58.38
N ILE A 705 -18.76 29.06 58.77
CA ILE A 705 -17.99 28.21 57.85
C ILE A 705 -18.87 27.10 57.25
N ASN A 706 -19.67 26.42 58.08
CA ASN A 706 -20.57 25.38 57.57
C ASN A 706 -21.59 25.93 56.58
N HIS A 707 -22.09 27.15 56.82
CA HIS A 707 -22.97 27.83 55.88
C HIS A 707 -22.24 28.18 54.57
N TRP A 708 -21.02 28.72 54.67
CA TRP A 708 -20.18 29.03 53.51
C TRP A 708 -19.85 27.80 52.66
N ILE A 709 -19.61 26.62 53.26
CA ILE A 709 -19.42 25.38 52.51
C ILE A 709 -20.67 25.02 51.70
N VAL A 710 -21.87 25.25 52.24
CA VAL A 710 -23.13 25.03 51.51
C VAL A 710 -23.28 26.03 50.36
N GLU A 711 -22.91 27.30 50.58
CA GLU A 711 -22.90 28.30 49.50
C GLU A 711 -21.88 27.94 48.41
N ALA A 712 -20.68 27.48 48.78
CA ALA A 712 -19.67 27.04 47.84
C ALA A 712 -20.09 25.79 47.06
N ASN A 713 -20.85 24.87 47.67
CA ASN A 713 -21.47 23.75 46.95
C ASN A 713 -22.39 24.25 45.83
N ASN A 714 -23.23 25.25 46.11
CA ASN A 714 -24.12 25.81 45.09
C ASN A 714 -23.33 26.47 43.95
N GLU A 715 -22.22 27.13 44.25
CA GLU A 715 -21.31 27.69 43.23
C GLU A 715 -20.67 26.60 42.36
N PHE A 716 -20.26 25.48 42.96
CA PHE A 716 -19.75 24.31 42.24
C PHE A 716 -20.83 23.59 41.42
N GLU A 717 -22.05 23.46 41.94
CA GLU A 717 -23.18 22.90 41.18
C GLU A 717 -23.51 23.74 39.94
N GLN A 718 -23.47 25.07 40.05
CA GLN A 718 -23.60 25.95 38.88
C GLN A 718 -22.47 25.73 37.86
N GLY A 719 -21.23 25.58 38.33
CA GLY A 719 -20.09 25.28 37.47
C GLY A 719 -20.23 23.94 36.75
N GLN A 720 -20.69 22.90 37.46
CA GLN A 720 -21.00 21.60 36.86
C GLN A 720 -22.16 21.70 35.86
N GLY A 721 -23.19 22.50 36.14
CA GLY A 721 -24.30 22.76 35.23
C GLY A 721 -23.84 23.35 33.90
N PHE A 722 -23.00 24.38 33.93
CA PHE A 722 -22.39 24.97 32.74
C PHE A 722 -21.58 23.95 31.93
N LEU A 723 -20.78 23.12 32.60
CA LEU A 723 -19.99 22.07 31.95
C LEU A 723 -20.84 20.97 31.33
N ASN A 724 -21.97 20.62 31.94
CA ASN A 724 -22.91 19.65 31.36
C ASN A 724 -23.53 20.18 30.06
N GLU A 725 -23.93 21.47 30.04
CA GLU A 725 -24.44 22.13 28.84
C GLU A 725 -23.37 22.17 27.72
N MET A 726 -22.13 22.48 28.08
CA MET A 726 -20.98 22.43 27.16
C MET A 726 -20.74 21.02 26.62
N SER A 727 -20.74 20.01 27.49
CA SER A 727 -20.62 18.59 27.12
C SER A 727 -21.68 18.19 26.10
N THR A 728 -22.93 18.59 26.34
CA THR A 728 -24.06 18.32 25.45
C THR A 728 -23.85 18.98 24.09
N GLY A 729 -23.43 20.25 24.08
CA GLY A 729 -23.15 20.97 22.83
C GLY A 729 -22.02 20.36 22.00
N PHE A 730 -21.01 19.74 22.63
CA PHE A 730 -19.99 18.98 21.90
C PHE A 730 -20.51 17.63 21.43
N ASN A 731 -21.24 16.89 22.25
CA ASN A 731 -21.78 15.57 21.87
C ASN A 731 -22.80 15.70 20.71
N ASP A 732 -23.59 16.78 20.67
CA ASP A 732 -24.45 17.12 19.53
C ASP A 732 -23.63 17.39 18.25
N LEU A 733 -22.42 17.96 18.37
CA LEU A 733 -21.52 18.18 17.23
C LEU A 733 -20.81 16.89 16.78
N TYR A 734 -20.53 15.98 17.71
CA TYR A 734 -19.95 14.67 17.42
C TYR A 734 -20.98 13.67 16.90
N GLU A 735 -22.28 13.90 17.16
CA GLU A 735 -23.37 12.93 16.96
C GLU A 735 -23.23 11.66 17.82
N GLU A 736 -22.39 11.72 18.86
CA GLU A 736 -22.14 10.64 19.81
C GLU A 736 -21.81 11.20 21.21
N ASP A 737 -22.10 10.41 22.26
CA ASP A 737 -21.79 10.75 23.65
C ASP A 737 -20.29 10.54 23.96
N LYS A 738 -19.44 11.35 23.33
CA LYS A 738 -17.97 11.24 23.41
C LYS A 738 -17.37 11.97 24.61
N LEU A 739 -17.85 13.17 24.91
CA LEU A 739 -17.25 14.07 25.89
C LEU A 739 -18.07 14.12 27.19
N VAL A 740 -17.40 13.94 28.33
CA VAL A 740 -18.00 14.03 29.68
C VAL A 740 -17.16 14.94 30.57
N LEU A 741 -17.69 16.11 30.91
CA LEU A 741 -16.99 17.15 31.69
C LEU A 741 -17.39 17.14 33.18
N ALA A 742 -16.99 16.09 33.91
CA ALA A 742 -17.34 15.91 35.33
C ALA A 742 -16.30 16.54 36.30
N CYS A 743 -16.75 17.36 37.25
CA CYS A 743 -15.91 17.94 38.30
C CYS A 743 -15.79 17.06 39.55
N ASP A 744 -14.81 17.36 40.40
CA ASP A 744 -14.53 16.61 41.63
C ASP A 744 -15.10 17.23 42.92
N PHE A 745 -16.33 16.84 43.27
CA PHE A 745 -17.00 17.34 44.49
C PHE A 745 -16.35 16.89 45.82
N ARG A 746 -15.36 15.99 45.81
CA ARG A 746 -14.67 15.53 47.03
C ARG A 746 -13.97 16.68 47.77
N VAL A 747 -13.64 17.76 47.07
CA VAL A 747 -13.09 19.01 47.64
C VAL A 747 -13.97 19.54 48.79
N LEU A 748 -15.29 19.46 48.67
CA LEU A 748 -16.21 19.93 49.71
C LEU A 748 -16.18 19.05 50.96
N ASP A 749 -16.00 17.74 50.79
CA ASP A 749 -15.87 16.82 51.93
C ASP A 749 -14.57 17.05 52.70
N ASP A 750 -13.50 17.37 51.97
CA ASP A 750 -12.22 17.76 52.57
C ASP A 750 -12.34 19.10 53.32
N TRP A 751 -13.03 20.10 52.74
CA TRP A 751 -13.30 21.36 53.43
C TRP A 751 -14.15 21.18 54.69
N ARG A 752 -15.18 20.32 54.67
CA ARG A 752 -15.98 20.00 55.87
C ARG A 752 -15.11 19.37 56.95
N ARG A 753 -14.25 18.44 56.56
CA ARG A 753 -13.35 17.74 57.49
C ARG A 753 -12.34 18.69 58.10
N ASP A 754 -11.76 19.58 57.31
CA ASP A 754 -10.79 20.56 57.79
C ASP A 754 -11.46 21.64 58.65
N ALA A 755 -12.66 22.10 58.30
CA ALA A 755 -13.47 22.99 59.14
C ALA A 755 -13.81 22.35 60.50
N ASP A 756 -14.23 21.07 60.53
CA ASP A 756 -14.49 20.35 61.77
C ASP A 756 -13.22 20.16 62.61
N ARG A 757 -12.08 19.86 61.98
CA ARG A 757 -10.79 19.72 62.68
C ARG A 757 -10.34 21.04 63.31
N MET A 758 -10.47 22.15 62.58
CA MET A 758 -10.06 23.48 63.04
C MET A 758 -10.97 24.03 64.15
N THR A 759 -12.22 23.54 64.25
CA THR A 759 -13.21 24.04 65.21
C THR A 759 -13.36 23.16 66.46
N ARG A 760 -13.05 21.85 66.40
CA ARG A 760 -13.17 20.90 67.52
C ARG A 760 -11.87 20.71 68.33
N GLY A 761 -11.28 21.81 68.79
CA GLY A 761 -10.24 21.78 69.85
C GLY A 761 -8.81 22.13 69.44
N SER A 762 -8.57 22.71 68.26
CA SER A 762 -7.22 23.10 67.81
C SER A 762 -6.82 24.55 68.12
N VAL A 763 -7.75 25.43 68.50
CA VAL A 763 -7.42 26.81 68.87
C VAL A 763 -6.98 26.85 70.34
N GLN A 764 -5.70 26.58 70.58
CA GLN A 764 -5.06 26.84 71.88
C GLN A 764 -4.60 28.29 71.91
N LEU A 765 -5.37 29.14 72.59
CA LEU A 765 -4.93 30.50 72.87
C LEU A 765 -3.78 30.45 73.88
N GLU A 766 -2.61 30.92 73.47
CA GLU A 766 -1.52 31.09 74.41
C GLU A 766 -1.87 32.22 75.37
N LYS A 767 -1.60 32.03 76.68
CA LYS A 767 -1.85 33.07 77.68
C LYS A 767 -1.09 34.35 77.30
N VAL A 768 -1.83 35.41 77.01
CA VAL A 768 -1.25 36.72 76.71
C VAL A 768 -0.97 37.45 78.02
N ASN A 769 0.13 38.18 78.08
CA ASN A 769 0.46 39.00 79.24
C ASN A 769 -0.22 40.37 79.12
N ILE A 770 -1.47 40.44 79.58
CA ILE A 770 -2.42 41.56 79.40
C ILE A 770 -2.04 42.74 80.30
N LEU A 771 -1.55 42.48 81.52
CA LEU A 771 -1.31 43.52 82.53
C LEU A 771 0.17 43.85 82.81
N ASN A 772 1.14 43.03 82.41
CA ASN A 772 2.56 43.28 82.76
C ASN A 772 3.35 44.07 81.71
N ARG A 773 2.71 44.85 80.83
CA ARG A 773 3.46 45.85 80.04
C ARG A 773 4.03 46.96 80.93
N PHE A 774 3.40 47.21 82.09
CA PHE A 774 3.97 47.93 83.21
C PHE A 774 3.46 47.29 84.51
N SER A 775 4.35 46.81 85.38
CA SER A 775 3.97 46.36 86.72
C SER A 775 3.12 47.46 87.41
N PRO A 776 1.83 47.22 87.72
CA PRO A 776 0.99 48.23 88.35
C PRO A 776 1.53 48.62 89.73
N SER A 777 2.23 47.70 90.41
CA SER A 777 2.98 48.00 91.63
C SER A 777 4.11 49.01 91.40
N GLN A 778 4.84 48.96 90.28
CA GLN A 778 5.86 49.97 89.94
C GLN A 778 5.28 51.33 89.56
N PHE A 779 4.13 51.38 88.89
CA PHE A 779 3.50 52.66 88.51
C PHE A 779 2.80 53.34 89.70
N LEU A 780 2.11 52.57 90.56
CA LEU A 780 1.47 53.08 91.77
C LEU A 780 2.50 53.55 92.82
N LEU A 781 3.62 52.83 92.97
CA LEU A 781 4.68 53.18 93.92
C LEU A 781 5.51 54.41 93.50
N LYS A 782 5.54 54.80 92.22
CA LYS A 782 6.20 56.05 91.81
C LYS A 782 5.50 57.31 92.34
N SER A 783 4.22 57.21 92.75
CA SER A 783 3.49 58.32 93.40
C SER A 783 3.58 58.31 94.94
N ALA A 784 4.27 57.34 95.55
CA ALA A 784 4.28 57.11 97.01
C ALA A 784 5.69 57.21 97.64
N GLY A 785 6.60 57.99 97.07
CA GLY A 785 8.00 58.13 97.51
C GLY A 785 8.25 58.98 98.78
N LYS A 786 7.21 59.48 99.47
CA LYS A 786 7.35 60.17 100.77
C LYS A 786 6.09 59.93 101.62
N LEU A 787 6.10 58.88 102.44
CA LEU A 787 5.29 58.65 103.66
C LEU A 787 5.13 57.13 103.87
N LEU A 788 6.17 56.47 104.37
CA LEU A 788 6.13 55.05 104.74
C LEU A 788 6.13 54.94 106.26
N GLY A 789 4.97 54.59 106.83
CA GLY A 789 4.79 54.37 108.27
C GLY A 789 3.40 53.87 108.71
N ALA A 790 2.38 53.88 107.84
CA ALA A 790 1.04 53.35 108.17
C ALA A 790 0.28 52.96 106.90
N LEU A 791 0.51 51.77 106.34
CA LEU A 791 -0.14 51.33 105.10
C LEU A 791 -0.65 49.88 105.21
N GLN A 792 -1.59 49.67 106.12
CA GLN A 792 -2.62 48.63 106.03
C GLN A 792 -4.04 49.21 105.92
N GLN A 793 -4.20 50.54 105.72
CA GLN A 793 -5.49 51.23 105.86
C GLN A 793 -5.86 52.20 104.73
N ASN A 794 -5.46 51.94 103.47
CA ASN A 794 -6.04 52.72 102.36
C ASN A 794 -6.39 51.86 101.14
N ASN A 795 -7.01 50.71 101.40
CA ASN A 795 -7.53 49.82 100.38
C ASN A 795 -8.50 50.53 99.43
N ALA A 796 -9.26 51.53 99.88
CA ALA A 796 -10.16 52.33 99.05
C ALA A 796 -9.43 53.11 97.94
N MET A 797 -8.24 53.65 98.19
CA MET A 797 -7.44 54.37 97.18
C MET A 797 -6.82 53.41 96.15
N LEU A 798 -6.30 52.26 96.60
CA LEU A 798 -5.74 51.23 95.72
C LEU A 798 -6.84 50.58 94.85
N HIS A 799 -8.00 50.31 95.44
CA HIS A 799 -9.22 49.88 94.75
C HIS A 799 -9.57 50.84 93.60
N ASN A 800 -9.73 52.14 93.89
CA ASN A 800 -10.11 53.12 92.87
C ASN A 800 -9.08 53.26 91.74
N LYS A 801 -7.77 53.19 92.05
CA LYS A 801 -6.73 53.32 91.03
C LYS A 801 -6.59 52.08 90.15
N TYR A 802 -6.65 50.87 90.71
CA TYR A 802 -6.62 49.64 89.92
C TYR A 802 -7.87 49.51 89.05
N LYS A 803 -9.03 49.90 89.59
CA LYS A 803 -10.29 49.94 88.84
C LYS A 803 -10.22 50.91 87.66
N GLN A 804 -9.77 52.15 87.89
CA GLN A 804 -9.57 53.14 86.81
C GLN A 804 -8.51 52.72 85.80
N PHE A 805 -7.46 52.01 86.21
CA PHE A 805 -6.42 51.51 85.31
C PHE A 805 -6.99 50.46 84.34
N VAL A 806 -7.73 49.48 84.85
CA VAL A 806 -8.37 48.45 84.02
C VAL A 806 -9.47 49.02 83.12
N GLU A 807 -10.24 50.00 83.59
CA GLU A 807 -11.33 50.61 82.81
C GLU A 807 -10.85 51.52 81.67
N ASN A 808 -9.69 52.17 81.82
CA ASN A 808 -9.18 53.16 80.86
C ASN A 808 -7.98 52.67 80.03
N GLU A 809 -7.53 51.42 80.20
CA GLU A 809 -6.43 50.85 79.42
C GLU A 809 -6.85 50.62 77.96
N ASP A 810 -5.92 50.86 77.03
CA ASP A 810 -6.13 50.59 75.61
C ASP A 810 -5.80 49.13 75.27
N TYR A 811 -6.82 48.28 75.21
CA TYR A 811 -6.67 46.86 74.92
C TYR A 811 -6.58 46.50 73.43
N ARG A 812 -6.46 47.47 72.52
CA ARG A 812 -6.44 47.20 71.06
C ARG A 812 -5.34 46.23 70.63
N GLU A 813 -4.10 46.43 71.10
CA GLU A 813 -2.99 45.53 70.74
C GLU A 813 -3.16 44.10 71.28
N VAL A 814 -3.83 43.96 72.44
CA VAL A 814 -4.16 42.65 73.02
C VAL A 814 -5.23 41.96 72.17
N ALA A 815 -6.26 42.71 71.75
CA ALA A 815 -7.31 42.20 70.87
C ALA A 815 -6.75 41.77 69.51
N ASP A 816 -5.82 42.53 68.92
CA ASP A 816 -5.12 42.16 67.68
C ASP A 816 -4.29 40.87 67.85
N SER A 817 -3.51 40.78 68.93
CA SER A 817 -2.69 39.60 69.22
C SER A 817 -3.54 38.33 69.32
N ILE A 818 -4.65 38.40 70.05
CA ILE A 818 -5.55 37.25 70.27
C ILE A 818 -6.31 36.91 68.99
N SER A 819 -6.78 37.90 68.25
CA SER A 819 -7.44 37.69 66.96
C SER A 819 -6.50 37.01 65.97
N ASN A 820 -5.24 37.43 65.89
CA ASN A 820 -4.26 36.79 64.99
C ASN A 820 -3.94 35.34 65.40
N GLN A 821 -3.87 35.04 66.71
CA GLN A 821 -3.72 33.65 67.18
C GLN A 821 -4.94 32.79 66.81
N PHE A 822 -6.15 33.33 66.94
CA PHE A 822 -7.38 32.64 66.55
C PHE A 822 -7.44 32.33 65.04
N PHE A 823 -7.06 33.28 64.18
CA PHE A 823 -7.20 33.14 62.73
C PHE A 823 -6.06 32.42 62.02
N HIS A 824 -4.92 32.17 62.68
CA HIS A 824 -3.73 31.61 62.03
C HIS A 824 -3.99 30.32 61.22
N GLY A 825 -4.74 29.36 61.77
CA GLY A 825 -5.10 28.13 61.07
C GLY A 825 -6.03 28.35 59.88
N PHE A 826 -6.94 29.31 59.99
CA PHE A 826 -7.92 29.65 58.95
C PHE A 826 -7.31 30.45 57.80
N GLU A 827 -6.24 31.20 58.04
CA GLU A 827 -5.45 31.86 56.97
C GLU A 827 -4.70 30.85 56.09
N LEU A 828 -4.24 29.73 56.67
CA LEU A 828 -3.63 28.64 55.88
C LEU A 828 -4.68 27.92 55.03
N PHE A 829 -5.87 27.68 55.59
CA PHE A 829 -7.01 27.14 54.85
C PHE A 829 -7.41 28.06 53.68
N GLU A 830 -7.55 29.37 53.92
CA GLU A 830 -7.87 30.36 52.89
C GLU A 830 -6.86 30.37 51.72
N LYS A 831 -5.57 30.18 52.02
CA LYS A 831 -4.51 30.10 51.00
C LYS A 831 -4.57 28.83 50.15
N ALA A 832 -5.19 27.76 50.65
CA ALA A 832 -5.34 26.52 49.90
C ALA A 832 -6.54 26.56 48.93
N LEU A 833 -7.49 27.48 49.13
CA LEU A 833 -8.74 27.54 48.35
C LEU A 833 -8.51 27.67 46.84
N ASP A 834 -7.53 28.47 46.39
CA ASP A 834 -7.25 28.61 44.95
C ASP A 834 -6.86 27.26 44.32
N ARG A 835 -6.01 26.51 45.01
CA ARG A 835 -5.57 25.18 44.56
C ARG A 835 -6.73 24.18 44.59
N ASP A 836 -7.54 24.21 45.64
CA ASP A 836 -8.61 23.24 45.83
C ASP A 836 -9.75 23.47 44.81
N VAL A 837 -10.09 24.73 44.49
CA VAL A 837 -11.02 25.04 43.39
C VAL A 837 -10.42 24.63 42.03
N SER A 838 -9.12 24.82 41.82
CA SER A 838 -8.46 24.33 40.60
C SER A 838 -8.53 22.80 40.47
N MET A 839 -8.38 22.06 41.57
CA MET A 839 -8.56 20.61 41.57
C MET A 839 -9.98 20.19 41.18
N PHE A 840 -11.01 20.94 41.59
CA PHE A 840 -12.40 20.68 41.20
C PHE A 840 -12.60 20.69 39.67
N PHE A 841 -11.94 21.60 38.95
CA PHE A 841 -12.04 21.75 37.48
C PHE A 841 -10.95 21.01 36.68
N SER A 842 -10.01 20.34 37.36
CA SER A 842 -8.84 19.73 36.71
C SER A 842 -9.18 18.61 35.71
N HIS A 843 -10.19 17.78 36.01
CA HIS A 843 -10.59 16.68 35.13
C HIS A 843 -11.26 17.17 33.85
N PRO A 844 -12.27 18.09 33.88
CA PRO A 844 -12.83 18.68 32.66
C PRO A 844 -11.79 19.35 31.75
N LEU A 845 -10.79 20.04 32.31
CA LEU A 845 -9.68 20.61 31.53
C LEU A 845 -8.85 19.52 30.84
N ALA A 846 -8.60 18.41 31.52
CA ALA A 846 -7.87 17.29 30.94
C ALA A 846 -8.65 16.62 29.79
N GLU A 847 -9.96 16.45 29.94
CA GLU A 847 -10.84 15.88 28.91
C GLU A 847 -10.89 16.75 27.65
N LEU A 848 -11.07 18.08 27.80
CA LEU A 848 -11.02 19.01 26.67
C LEU A 848 -9.66 18.97 25.96
N LYS A 849 -8.57 18.90 26.72
CA LYS A 849 -7.23 18.80 26.14
C LYS A 849 -7.02 17.48 25.38
N ALA A 850 -7.47 16.36 25.94
CA ALA A 850 -7.39 15.07 25.28
C ALA A 850 -8.15 15.05 23.95
N ALA A 851 -9.38 15.59 23.93
CA ALA A 851 -10.17 15.72 22.71
C ALA A 851 -9.52 16.64 21.65
N MET A 852 -8.85 17.71 22.10
CA MET A 852 -8.09 18.58 21.21
C MET A 852 -6.87 17.88 20.61
N ASP A 853 -6.10 17.18 21.43
CA ASP A 853 -4.90 16.44 21.00
C ASP A 853 -5.28 15.31 20.01
N GLU A 854 -6.39 14.62 20.24
CA GLU A 854 -6.97 13.64 19.30
C GLU A 854 -7.32 14.29 17.95
N SER A 855 -8.06 15.41 17.97
CA SER A 855 -8.44 16.14 16.76
C SER A 855 -7.23 16.66 15.97
N LEU A 856 -6.19 17.14 16.67
CA LEU A 856 -4.93 17.59 16.05
C LEU A 856 -4.18 16.44 15.38
N LYS A 857 -4.19 15.26 16.00
CA LYS A 857 -3.59 14.06 15.43
C LYS A 857 -4.32 13.64 14.14
N GLU A 858 -5.65 13.61 14.15
CA GLU A 858 -6.44 13.28 12.95
C GLU A 858 -6.18 14.27 11.80
N ILE A 859 -6.03 15.56 12.10
CA ILE A 859 -5.66 16.57 11.10
C ILE A 859 -4.32 16.23 10.44
N GLU A 860 -3.32 15.84 11.22
CA GLU A 860 -1.98 15.53 10.70
C GLU A 860 -2.01 14.23 9.88
N ASP A 861 -2.64 13.17 10.40
CA ASP A 861 -2.76 11.86 9.75
C ASP A 861 -3.48 11.99 8.38
N HIS A 862 -4.56 12.79 8.31
CA HIS A 862 -5.27 13.06 7.06
C HIS A 862 -4.49 13.99 6.12
N LYS A 863 -3.70 14.95 6.62
CA LYS A 863 -2.82 15.79 5.79
C LYS A 863 -1.71 14.98 5.15
N GLU A 864 -1.12 14.03 5.88
CA GLU A 864 -0.10 13.13 5.36
C GLU A 864 -0.69 12.22 4.27
N SER A 865 -1.83 11.58 4.55
CA SER A 865 -2.54 10.73 3.57
C SER A 865 -2.90 11.49 2.29
N LEU A 866 -3.41 12.72 2.42
CA LEU A 866 -3.73 13.59 1.28
C LEU A 866 -2.49 13.98 0.48
N LYS A 867 -1.38 14.28 1.16
CA LYS A 867 -0.10 14.61 0.52
C LYS A 867 0.45 13.43 -0.26
N GLU A 868 0.39 12.22 0.29
CA GLU A 868 0.82 11.00 -0.40
C GLU A 868 0.00 10.77 -1.68
N MET A 869 -1.33 10.82 -1.58
CA MET A 869 -2.24 10.67 -2.74
C MET A 869 -2.00 11.69 -3.86
N ARG A 870 -1.60 12.92 -3.50
CA ARG A 870 -1.32 14.01 -4.46
C ARG A 870 0.08 13.95 -5.06
N THR A 871 1.07 13.47 -4.30
CA THR A 871 2.46 13.43 -4.76
C THR A 871 2.67 12.29 -5.75
N ASN A 872 2.00 11.16 -5.55
CA ASN A 872 2.10 9.97 -6.41
C ASN A 872 0.72 9.51 -6.91
N PRO A 873 0.03 10.27 -7.77
CA PRO A 873 -1.30 9.90 -8.26
C PRO A 873 -1.27 8.61 -9.10
N GLU A 874 -0.13 8.30 -9.71
CA GLU A 874 0.14 7.10 -10.52
C GLU A 874 -0.03 5.81 -9.71
N THR A 875 0.28 5.79 -8.40
CA THR A 875 0.13 4.60 -7.54
C THR A 875 -1.32 4.08 -7.50
N TYR A 876 -2.29 4.99 -7.61
CA TYR A 876 -3.71 4.63 -7.65
C TYR A 876 -4.23 4.52 -9.09
N ARG A 877 -3.80 5.43 -9.98
CA ARG A 877 -4.31 5.50 -11.35
C ARG A 877 -3.79 4.37 -12.25
N ASP A 878 -2.54 3.98 -12.09
CA ASP A 878 -1.89 3.02 -12.98
C ASP A 878 -2.50 1.61 -12.83
N PRO A 879 -2.71 1.06 -11.61
CA PRO A 879 -3.37 -0.24 -11.46
C PRO A 879 -4.76 -0.28 -12.12
N ILE A 880 -5.56 0.78 -11.95
CA ILE A 880 -6.90 0.85 -12.55
C ILE A 880 -6.80 0.93 -14.08
N THR A 881 -5.84 1.68 -14.61
CA THR A 881 -5.58 1.74 -16.05
C THR A 881 -5.14 0.38 -16.59
N LEU A 882 -4.33 -0.38 -15.85
CA LEU A 882 -3.93 -1.74 -16.21
C LEU A 882 -5.10 -2.74 -16.13
N PHE A 883 -6.03 -2.58 -15.19
CA PHE A 883 -7.28 -3.37 -15.17
C PHE A 883 -8.15 -3.06 -16.40
N GLN A 884 -8.24 -1.78 -16.77
CA GLN A 884 -8.94 -1.39 -18.01
C GLN A 884 -8.25 -1.97 -19.24
N LEU A 885 -6.91 -1.97 -19.29
CA LEU A 885 -6.14 -2.59 -20.37
C LEU A 885 -6.44 -4.08 -20.51
N LYS A 886 -6.45 -4.81 -19.39
CA LYS A 886 -6.79 -6.24 -19.37
C LYS A 886 -8.25 -6.50 -19.76
N LEU A 887 -9.18 -5.65 -19.33
CA LEU A 887 -10.59 -5.77 -19.74
C LEU A 887 -10.73 -5.64 -21.27
N LEU A 888 -10.15 -4.60 -21.86
CA LEU A 888 -10.17 -4.41 -23.31
C LEU A 888 -9.51 -5.57 -24.06
N GLN A 889 -8.41 -6.11 -23.53
CA GLN A 889 -7.77 -7.29 -24.09
C GLN A 889 -8.72 -8.48 -24.13
N ILE A 890 -9.43 -8.77 -23.03
CA ILE A 890 -10.41 -9.86 -22.97
C ILE A 890 -11.55 -9.60 -23.97
N GLU A 891 -12.05 -8.38 -24.06
CA GLU A 891 -13.12 -7.99 -24.99
C GLU A 891 -12.73 -8.22 -26.46
N TRP A 892 -11.49 -7.88 -26.83
CA TRP A 892 -10.93 -8.17 -28.16
C TRP A 892 -10.78 -9.67 -28.42
N MET A 893 -10.41 -10.45 -27.41
CA MET A 893 -10.31 -11.90 -27.55
C MET A 893 -11.67 -12.56 -27.73
N THR A 894 -12.69 -12.09 -26.99
CA THR A 894 -14.04 -12.66 -27.01
C THR A 894 -14.82 -12.29 -28.27
N SER A 895 -14.53 -11.14 -28.87
CA SER A 895 -15.10 -10.72 -30.17
C SER A 895 -14.40 -11.33 -31.39
N ALA A 896 -13.35 -12.12 -31.18
CA ALA A 896 -12.59 -12.74 -32.26
C ALA A 896 -13.43 -13.70 -33.11
N GLY A 897 -13.33 -13.56 -34.43
CA GLY A 897 -14.07 -14.38 -35.40
C GLY A 897 -15.51 -13.95 -35.68
N GLU A 898 -16.06 -12.94 -34.99
CA GLU A 898 -17.45 -12.46 -35.22
C GLU A 898 -17.63 -11.75 -36.58
N GLY A 899 -16.60 -11.02 -37.04
CA GLY A 899 -16.62 -10.34 -38.35
C GLY A 899 -16.68 -11.28 -39.57
N ALA A 900 -16.30 -12.55 -39.42
CA ALA A 900 -16.37 -13.55 -40.50
C ALA A 900 -17.78 -14.11 -40.73
N TYR A 901 -18.70 -13.93 -39.78
CA TYR A 901 -20.08 -14.43 -39.84
C TYR A 901 -21.08 -13.43 -40.43
N GLN A 902 -20.77 -12.13 -40.48
CA GLN A 902 -21.65 -11.13 -41.10
C GLN A 902 -21.68 -11.18 -42.64
N TYR A 903 -20.79 -11.95 -43.27
CA TYR A 903 -20.70 -12.10 -44.73
C TYR A 903 -20.99 -13.53 -45.24
N ARG A 904 -21.63 -14.38 -44.42
CA ARG A 904 -22.11 -15.71 -44.86
C ARG A 904 -23.63 -15.81 -44.90
#